data_AF-A0A523X050-F1
#
_entry.id   AF-A0A523X050-F1
#
_cell.length_a   1.000
_cell.length_b   1.000
_cell.length_c   1.000
_cell.angle_alpha   90.00
_cell.angle_beta   90.00
_cell.angle_gamma   90.00
#
_symmetry.space_group_name_H-M   'P 1'
#
loop_
_entity.id
_entity.type
_entity.pdbx_description
1 polymer ?
#
loop_
_entity_poly.entity_id
_entity_poly.type
_entity_poly.pdbx_seq_one_letter_code
_entity_poly.pdbx_strand_id
1 'polypeptide(L)'
;MTKKYVYFFGKDNAEGDKDMKDILGGKGANLAEMAGIGLPVPAGFTVSTEVCSSFAKLGNKIPFEVEEEILLNLKKLEDITGQKFGGKVNPLLVSVRSGAKFSMPGMMDTVLNLGLNDKMLEPLTKKSGDRRFALDCYRRLIHMFGDVVLGIPKRRFEEILREKKKEKKVVKDFELSEEVLEGLISDYKNLIKKNTGKEFPQDVIEQLLMAISAVFESWNNPRARTYRRLNYIPDDLGTAVNIQQMVFGNIGEKSATGVGFTRNPASGEKELFGEYLFNAQGEDVVAGIRTPFPLESLEKEMTAAYKELKEITNRLEKHYRDVQDFEFTIQEEKLYMLQTRSGKRTGMAAVKIAVDMVEEGLVSKEEALLLVEPEALNQLLHPVFDAEEKGKHQVLARGLAASPGAAAGQVVFTADEAVDWERKGKKVILVREETSPDDIHGMSASQGILTATGGMTSHAAVVGRQMGKPSVVGCAEIKPEEAKRFFNVGKTKVTEGEWISIDGTSGEVLHGQIPTQPSEIIQVIRGNKKPKESKIYQDFTKLLSWADQIRKLKVRANTDTPEDARIALAFGAEGVGLARTEHMFFARERLPFITEMILSETEEERKKALSKLLPFQKKDFYGLFKEMRGHPVTIRTLDPPLHEFLPRKEDLMVELAVLRTRKNKEEEKKVQELEKLLERVKTLSEFNPMLGHRGCRLGISYPEIIEMQVTAIFEAACQLAKEKQKVYPEIMIPLVGTKEELVNQKKITLRVAEEVMEKNKVKIEYSVGTMIEIPRAAITADEIAEEAEFFSFGTNDLTQTIYGLSRDDGAGFLAHYLALGIWKDNPFETVDIEGVGEIMKMAVEKGRKTRPDLKIGICGVHGGDPRSIFFCHKIGLTYVSCSAYQVPIARLAAAQITLMEKAKNS
;
A
#
# COMPACT_ATOMS: atom_id res chain seq x y z
N MET A 1 -34.55 21.12 -14.93
CA MET A 1 -33.27 21.67 -15.42
C MET A 1 -32.66 20.61 -16.31
N THR A 2 -32.28 20.96 -17.53
CA THR A 2 -31.49 20.09 -18.41
C THR A 2 -30.18 19.73 -17.70
N LYS A 3 -29.81 18.46 -17.73
CA LYS A 3 -28.60 17.95 -17.06
C LYS A 3 -27.36 18.50 -17.80
N LYS A 4 -26.37 19.00 -17.07
CA LYS A 4 -25.16 19.63 -17.61
C LYS A 4 -23.99 18.65 -17.56
N TYR A 5 -23.26 18.50 -18.66
CA TYR A 5 -22.20 17.49 -18.80
C TYR A 5 -20.80 18.09 -18.93
N VAL A 6 -20.69 19.33 -19.41
CA VAL A 6 -19.42 20.03 -19.66
C VAL A 6 -19.31 21.30 -18.81
N TYR A 7 -18.19 21.43 -18.09
CA TYR A 7 -17.97 22.49 -17.10
C TYR A 7 -16.73 23.31 -17.46
N PHE A 8 -16.92 24.61 -17.67
CA PHE A 8 -15.85 25.55 -18.03
C PHE A 8 -15.01 25.99 -16.83
N PHE A 9 -13.72 26.23 -17.05
CA PHE A 9 -12.81 26.87 -16.10
C PHE A 9 -11.89 27.87 -16.79
N GLY A 10 -11.72 29.04 -16.18
CA GLY A 10 -10.85 30.10 -16.67
C GLY A 10 -10.80 31.28 -15.72
N LYS A 11 -9.99 32.29 -16.05
CA LYS A 11 -9.87 33.50 -15.24
C LYS A 11 -11.25 34.14 -15.04
N ASP A 12 -11.62 34.38 -13.78
CA ASP A 12 -12.88 35.00 -13.35
C ASP A 12 -14.17 34.20 -13.70
N ASN A 13 -14.05 32.96 -14.20
CA ASN A 13 -15.19 32.13 -14.57
C ASN A 13 -14.87 30.63 -14.40
N ALA A 14 -15.31 30.03 -13.30
CA ALA A 14 -15.23 28.60 -13.03
C ALA A 14 -16.62 28.04 -12.70
N GLU A 15 -17.07 27.05 -13.47
CA GLU A 15 -18.40 26.44 -13.31
C GLU A 15 -18.38 25.23 -12.35
N GLY A 16 -17.24 24.94 -11.71
CA GLY A 16 -17.07 23.90 -10.71
C GLY A 16 -16.04 24.26 -9.65
N ASP A 17 -15.82 23.35 -8.70
CA ASP A 17 -14.96 23.55 -7.52
C ASP A 17 -14.25 22.25 -7.09
N LYS A 18 -13.43 22.35 -6.03
CA LYS A 18 -12.69 21.21 -5.46
C LYS A 18 -13.56 20.07 -4.90
N ASP A 19 -14.83 20.30 -4.61
CA ASP A 19 -15.73 19.32 -3.99
C ASP A 19 -16.46 18.48 -5.06
N MET A 20 -16.54 18.96 -6.30
CA MET A 20 -17.11 18.26 -7.45
C MET A 20 -16.21 17.14 -8.04
N LYS A 21 -15.36 16.49 -7.23
CA LYS A 21 -14.43 15.41 -7.68
C LYS A 21 -15.15 14.19 -8.25
N ASP A 22 -16.38 13.93 -7.80
CA ASP A 22 -17.22 12.83 -8.32
C ASP A 22 -17.63 13.06 -9.78
N ILE A 23 -17.81 14.33 -10.18
CA ILE A 23 -18.31 14.73 -11.51
C ILE A 23 -17.14 15.11 -12.43
N LEU A 24 -16.20 15.90 -11.93
CA LEU A 24 -15.11 16.49 -12.72
C LEU A 24 -13.81 15.68 -12.65
N GLY A 25 -13.78 14.64 -11.82
CA GLY A 25 -12.55 13.98 -11.41
C GLY A 25 -11.66 14.88 -10.55
N GLY A 26 -10.59 14.33 -10.00
CA GLY A 26 -9.64 15.07 -9.17
C GLY A 26 -8.95 16.21 -9.91
N LYS A 27 -8.60 15.99 -11.19
CA LYS A 27 -7.88 16.99 -12.01
C LYS A 27 -8.80 18.16 -12.40
N GLY A 28 -10.01 17.87 -12.89
CA GLY A 28 -10.96 18.91 -13.31
C GLY A 28 -11.43 19.76 -12.13
N ALA A 29 -11.74 19.12 -11.00
CA ALA A 29 -12.10 19.83 -9.77
C ALA A 29 -10.99 20.80 -9.30
N ASN A 30 -9.73 20.35 -9.31
CA ASN A 30 -8.61 21.21 -8.92
C ASN A 30 -8.28 22.31 -9.96
N LEU A 31 -8.48 22.07 -11.25
CA LEU A 31 -8.36 23.10 -12.28
C LEU A 31 -9.39 24.21 -12.08
N ALA A 32 -10.64 23.83 -11.84
CA ALA A 32 -11.73 24.77 -11.56
C ALA A 32 -11.47 25.55 -10.26
N GLU A 33 -11.04 24.87 -9.20
CA GLU A 33 -10.68 25.51 -7.93
C GLU A 33 -9.53 26.53 -8.09
N MET A 34 -8.43 26.13 -8.74
CA MET A 34 -7.29 27.02 -8.96
C MET A 34 -7.68 28.26 -9.78
N ALA A 35 -8.51 28.09 -10.81
CA ALA A 35 -9.04 29.19 -11.60
C ALA A 35 -9.95 30.10 -10.75
N GLY A 36 -10.82 29.51 -9.92
CA GLY A 36 -11.74 30.23 -9.03
C GLY A 36 -11.05 31.07 -7.95
N ILE A 37 -9.90 30.62 -7.42
CA ILE A 37 -9.09 31.40 -6.48
C ILE A 37 -8.11 32.37 -7.17
N GLY A 38 -8.21 32.53 -8.49
CA GLY A 38 -7.46 33.52 -9.27
C GLY A 38 -6.00 33.17 -9.54
N LEU A 39 -5.64 31.87 -9.60
CA LEU A 39 -4.32 31.45 -10.06
C LEU A 39 -4.21 31.53 -11.60
N PRO A 40 -3.00 31.65 -12.17
CA PRO A 40 -2.80 31.74 -13.61
C PRO A 40 -2.98 30.36 -14.28
N VAL A 41 -4.21 29.88 -14.36
CA VAL A 41 -4.58 28.62 -15.01
C VAL A 41 -4.96 28.87 -16.47
N PRO A 42 -4.39 28.13 -17.45
CA PRO A 42 -4.87 28.18 -18.83
C PRO A 42 -6.34 27.76 -18.91
N ALA A 43 -7.16 28.53 -19.62
CA ALA A 43 -8.59 28.29 -19.71
C ALA A 43 -8.91 26.97 -20.43
N GLY A 44 -10.06 26.39 -20.11
CA GLY A 44 -10.48 25.10 -20.62
C GLY A 44 -11.85 24.68 -20.12
N PHE A 45 -12.17 23.40 -20.30
CA PHE A 45 -13.39 22.79 -19.79
C PHE A 45 -13.21 21.30 -19.52
N THR A 46 -14.04 20.76 -18.64
CA THR A 46 -14.05 19.35 -18.23
C THR A 46 -15.34 18.69 -18.67
N VAL A 47 -15.24 17.58 -19.40
CA VAL A 47 -16.34 16.65 -19.68
C VAL A 47 -16.45 15.68 -18.52
N SER A 48 -17.63 15.60 -17.91
CA SER A 48 -17.85 14.87 -16.66
C SER A 48 -17.67 13.34 -16.76
N THR A 49 -17.38 12.72 -15.61
CA THR A 49 -17.30 11.25 -15.43
C THR A 49 -18.58 10.52 -15.84
N GLU A 50 -19.75 11.15 -15.67
CA GLU A 50 -21.05 10.59 -16.05
C GLU A 50 -21.17 10.30 -17.56
N VAL A 51 -20.46 11.09 -18.39
CA VAL A 51 -20.38 10.88 -19.83
C VAL A 51 -19.62 9.61 -20.14
N CYS A 52 -18.54 9.28 -19.40
CA CYS A 52 -17.79 8.04 -19.57
C CYS A 52 -18.69 6.81 -19.39
N SER A 53 -19.55 6.82 -18.37
CA SER A 53 -20.49 5.73 -18.11
C SER A 53 -21.58 5.63 -19.18
N SER A 54 -22.03 6.77 -19.72
CA SER A 54 -23.02 6.82 -20.80
C SER A 54 -22.41 6.37 -22.14
N PHE A 55 -21.19 6.78 -22.43
CA PHE A 55 -20.40 6.39 -23.61
C PHE A 55 -20.25 4.87 -23.69
N ALA A 56 -19.90 4.21 -22.58
CA ALA A 56 -19.79 2.76 -22.53
C ALA A 56 -21.14 2.05 -22.79
N LYS A 57 -22.25 2.59 -22.25
CA LYS A 57 -23.60 2.03 -22.45
C LYS A 57 -24.12 2.19 -23.88
N LEU A 58 -23.68 3.22 -24.61
CA LEU A 58 -24.11 3.54 -25.97
C LEU A 58 -23.22 2.93 -27.06
N GLY A 59 -22.37 1.95 -26.71
CA GLY A 59 -21.49 1.28 -27.66
C GLY A 59 -20.34 2.16 -28.13
N ASN A 60 -19.70 2.88 -27.19
CA ASN A 60 -18.55 3.76 -27.40
C ASN A 60 -18.84 4.94 -28.32
N LYS A 61 -19.97 5.62 -28.09
CA LYS A 61 -20.35 6.84 -28.80
C LYS A 61 -20.65 7.97 -27.84
N ILE A 62 -20.14 9.16 -28.15
CA ILE A 62 -20.45 10.38 -27.39
C ILE A 62 -21.92 10.74 -27.68
N PRO A 63 -22.76 10.98 -26.65
CA PRO A 63 -24.12 11.44 -26.87
C PRO A 63 -24.16 12.78 -27.60
N PHE A 64 -25.12 12.96 -28.52
CA PHE A 64 -25.24 14.18 -29.32
C PHE A 64 -25.35 15.46 -28.47
N GLU A 65 -26.12 15.40 -27.38
CA GLU A 65 -26.25 16.52 -26.43
C GLU A 65 -24.91 16.94 -25.79
N VAL A 66 -24.02 15.97 -25.55
CA VAL A 66 -22.68 16.23 -24.99
C VAL A 66 -21.76 16.82 -26.05
N GLU A 67 -21.87 16.35 -27.30
CA GLU A 67 -21.12 16.93 -28.42
C GLU A 67 -21.47 18.41 -28.63
N GLU A 68 -22.75 18.78 -28.57
CA GLU A 68 -23.18 20.19 -28.62
C GLU A 68 -22.60 21.01 -27.46
N GLU A 69 -22.62 20.50 -26.23
CA GLU A 69 -22.02 21.17 -25.07
C GLU A 69 -20.50 21.35 -25.20
N ILE A 70 -19.80 20.36 -25.77
CA ILE A 70 -18.35 20.45 -26.05
C ILE A 70 -18.09 21.59 -27.03
N LEU A 71 -18.82 21.66 -28.15
CA LEU A 71 -18.64 22.70 -29.16
C LEU A 71 -18.97 24.09 -28.62
N LEU A 72 -20.01 24.22 -27.78
CA LEU A 72 -20.35 25.47 -27.11
C LEU A 72 -19.23 25.97 -26.19
N ASN A 73 -18.64 25.08 -25.38
CA ASN A 73 -17.55 25.45 -24.48
C ASN A 73 -16.21 25.67 -25.23
N LEU A 74 -15.99 24.99 -26.35
CA LEU A 74 -14.88 25.28 -27.25
C LEU A 74 -15.00 26.70 -27.82
N LYS A 75 -16.20 27.12 -28.25
CA LYS A 75 -16.43 28.50 -28.70
C LYS A 75 -16.18 29.52 -27.59
N LYS A 76 -16.64 29.26 -26.36
CA LYS A 76 -16.31 30.11 -25.20
C LYS A 76 -14.80 30.22 -24.98
N LEU A 77 -14.06 29.12 -25.16
CA LEU A 77 -12.60 29.10 -25.05
C LEU A 77 -11.95 29.96 -26.15
N GLU A 78 -12.45 29.87 -27.39
CA GLU A 78 -12.00 30.73 -28.49
C GLU A 78 -12.22 32.23 -28.18
N ASP A 79 -13.41 32.58 -27.67
CA ASP A 79 -13.78 33.94 -27.33
C ASP A 79 -12.88 34.54 -26.22
N ILE A 80 -12.59 33.76 -25.17
CA ILE A 80 -11.74 34.21 -24.05
C ILE A 80 -10.27 34.33 -24.45
N THR A 81 -9.79 33.44 -25.30
CA THR A 81 -8.37 33.39 -25.68
C THR A 81 -8.04 34.30 -26.87
N GLY A 82 -9.04 34.70 -27.66
CA GLY A 82 -8.86 35.37 -28.94
C GLY A 82 -8.16 34.49 -29.99
N GLN A 83 -8.15 33.17 -29.77
CA GLN A 83 -7.55 32.16 -30.64
C GLN A 83 -8.68 31.30 -31.24
N LYS A 84 -8.48 30.76 -32.45
CA LYS A 84 -9.48 29.93 -33.12
C LYS A 84 -8.96 28.51 -33.33
N PHE A 85 -9.75 27.51 -32.96
CA PHE A 85 -9.40 26.10 -33.12
C PHE A 85 -9.42 25.74 -34.61
N GLY A 86 -8.27 25.33 -35.15
CA GLY A 86 -8.06 25.22 -36.61
C GLY A 86 -7.98 26.57 -37.35
N GLY A 87 -7.73 27.68 -36.64
CA GLY A 87 -7.63 29.02 -37.20
C GLY A 87 -6.33 29.29 -37.98
N LYS A 88 -6.44 29.91 -39.16
CA LYS A 88 -5.29 30.20 -40.06
C LYS A 88 -4.40 31.38 -39.65
N VAL A 89 -4.77 32.15 -38.62
CA VAL A 89 -4.03 33.37 -38.22
C VAL A 89 -3.54 33.25 -36.79
N ASN A 90 -4.44 32.97 -35.84
CA ASN A 90 -4.11 32.76 -34.44
C ASN A 90 -4.65 31.40 -33.99
N PRO A 91 -3.92 30.29 -34.25
CA PRO A 91 -4.40 28.96 -33.94
C PRO A 91 -4.50 28.74 -32.42
N LEU A 92 -5.62 28.18 -31.98
CA LEU A 92 -5.82 27.59 -30.66
C LEU A 92 -5.39 26.13 -30.74
N LEU A 93 -4.47 25.73 -29.87
CA LEU A 93 -4.14 24.33 -29.62
C LEU A 93 -4.58 23.95 -28.22
N VAL A 94 -5.01 22.70 -28.03
CA VAL A 94 -5.49 22.20 -26.74
C VAL A 94 -4.74 20.94 -26.33
N SER A 95 -4.71 20.68 -25.03
CA SER A 95 -4.37 19.38 -24.46
C SER A 95 -5.64 18.66 -24.02
N VAL A 96 -5.68 17.36 -24.21
CA VAL A 96 -6.76 16.47 -23.77
C VAL A 96 -6.18 15.54 -22.72
N ARG A 97 -6.65 15.68 -21.47
CA ARG A 97 -6.09 15.02 -20.28
C ARG A 97 -7.18 14.29 -19.53
N SER A 98 -6.96 13.01 -19.28
CA SER A 98 -7.79 12.21 -18.37
C SER A 98 -7.76 12.71 -16.92
N GLY A 99 -8.83 12.45 -16.17
CA GLY A 99 -8.93 12.78 -14.76
C GLY A 99 -10.04 12.00 -14.06
N ALA A 100 -9.69 10.92 -13.36
CA ALA A 100 -10.64 10.18 -12.53
C ALA A 100 -10.78 10.84 -11.14
N LYS A 101 -11.79 10.44 -10.37
CA LYS A 101 -11.99 10.89 -8.97
C LYS A 101 -10.74 10.67 -8.12
N PHE A 102 -10.20 9.45 -8.19
CA PHE A 102 -8.96 9.06 -7.54
C PHE A 102 -7.80 9.18 -8.52
N SER A 103 -6.64 9.64 -8.02
CA SER A 103 -5.45 9.79 -8.85
C SER A 103 -4.95 8.41 -9.29
N MET A 104 -4.74 8.22 -10.59
CA MET A 104 -4.17 7.01 -11.20
C MET A 104 -2.94 7.40 -12.03
N PRO A 105 -1.79 7.71 -11.40
CA PRO A 105 -0.60 8.22 -12.08
C PRO A 105 -0.07 7.23 -13.12
N GLY A 106 0.24 7.71 -14.33
CA GLY A 106 0.79 6.88 -15.42
C GLY A 106 -0.22 5.92 -16.09
N MET A 107 -1.44 5.78 -15.56
CA MET A 107 -2.39 4.76 -16.06
C MET A 107 -3.24 5.22 -17.24
N MET A 108 -3.38 6.54 -17.40
CA MET A 108 -4.27 7.15 -18.39
C MET A 108 -3.51 8.14 -19.25
N ASP A 109 -3.89 8.18 -20.52
CA ASP A 109 -3.13 8.86 -21.55
C ASP A 109 -3.45 10.37 -21.61
N THR A 110 -2.52 11.12 -22.20
CA THR A 110 -2.63 12.56 -22.45
C THR A 110 -2.22 12.85 -23.89
N VAL A 111 -2.98 13.69 -24.58
CA VAL A 111 -2.65 14.16 -25.93
C VAL A 111 -2.39 15.66 -25.87
N LEU A 112 -1.19 16.09 -26.23
CA LEU A 112 -0.82 17.52 -26.32
C LEU A 112 -0.85 17.99 -27.78
N ASN A 113 -0.85 19.32 -27.97
CA ASN A 113 -0.78 19.99 -29.27
C ASN A 113 -1.97 19.68 -30.22
N LEU A 114 -3.10 19.21 -29.69
CA LEU A 114 -4.26 18.84 -30.49
C LEU A 114 -4.87 20.07 -31.16
N GLY A 115 -5.24 19.93 -32.43
CA GLY A 115 -5.60 21.04 -33.31
C GLY A 115 -4.55 21.35 -34.40
N LEU A 116 -3.40 20.68 -34.40
CA LEU A 116 -2.43 20.75 -35.49
C LEU A 116 -2.82 19.86 -36.68
N ASN A 117 -2.61 20.40 -37.87
CA ASN A 117 -2.74 19.73 -39.15
C ASN A 117 -1.78 20.39 -40.16
N ASP A 118 -1.76 19.90 -41.40
CA ASP A 118 -0.82 20.39 -42.41
C ASP A 118 -0.97 21.89 -42.70
N LYS A 119 -2.19 22.42 -42.60
CA LYS A 119 -2.49 23.84 -42.82
C LYS A 119 -2.13 24.72 -41.63
N MET A 120 -1.94 24.14 -40.44
CA MET A 120 -1.65 24.88 -39.20
C MET A 120 -0.15 25.08 -38.92
N LEU A 121 0.73 24.43 -39.69
CA LEU A 121 2.18 24.61 -39.56
C LEU A 121 2.64 26.04 -39.82
N GLU A 122 2.19 26.65 -40.93
CA GLU A 122 2.52 28.05 -41.27
C GLU A 122 1.98 29.05 -40.24
N PRO A 123 0.70 29.01 -39.82
CA PRO A 123 0.19 29.86 -38.75
C PRO A 123 0.95 29.72 -37.44
N LEU A 124 1.29 28.50 -37.03
CA LEU A 124 2.04 28.27 -35.80
C LEU A 124 3.48 28.82 -35.93
N THR A 125 4.14 28.60 -37.06
CA THR A 125 5.48 29.13 -37.37
C THR A 125 5.51 30.65 -37.29
N LYS A 126 4.51 31.34 -37.85
CA LYS A 126 4.41 32.81 -37.78
C LYS A 126 4.21 33.31 -36.36
N LYS A 127 3.47 32.55 -35.54
CA LYS A 127 3.19 32.90 -34.14
C LYS A 127 4.38 32.67 -33.23
N SER A 128 5.12 31.57 -33.41
CA SER A 128 6.31 31.24 -32.61
C SER A 128 7.58 31.94 -33.07
N GLY A 129 7.65 32.36 -34.34
CA GLY A 129 8.90 32.80 -34.96
C GLY A 129 9.90 31.67 -35.21
N ASP A 130 9.49 30.41 -34.97
CA ASP A 130 10.34 29.22 -35.07
C ASP A 130 9.58 28.08 -35.78
N ARG A 131 10.02 27.77 -37.00
CA ARG A 131 9.46 26.69 -37.83
C ARG A 131 9.80 25.31 -37.29
N ARG A 132 11.01 25.14 -36.76
CA ARG A 132 11.44 23.89 -36.12
C ARG A 132 10.54 23.54 -34.95
N PHE A 133 10.18 24.50 -34.11
CA PHE A 133 9.21 24.32 -33.02
C PHE A 133 7.84 23.83 -33.53
N ALA A 134 7.31 24.43 -34.60
CA ALA A 134 6.03 24.03 -35.15
C ALA A 134 6.05 22.59 -35.69
N LEU A 135 7.13 22.21 -36.38
CA LEU A 135 7.37 20.85 -36.85
C LEU A 135 7.54 19.86 -35.68
N ASP A 136 8.25 20.24 -34.62
CA ASP A 136 8.43 19.41 -33.42
C ASP A 136 7.08 19.14 -32.73
N CYS A 137 6.26 20.18 -32.54
CA CYS A 137 4.93 20.03 -31.98
C CYS A 137 4.05 19.11 -32.84
N TYR A 138 4.15 19.21 -34.17
CA TYR A 138 3.33 18.40 -35.06
C TYR A 138 3.75 16.94 -35.08
N ARG A 139 5.05 16.61 -35.13
CA ARG A 139 5.50 15.21 -35.01
C ARG A 139 5.06 14.60 -33.68
N ARG A 140 5.09 15.37 -32.59
CA ARG A 140 4.70 14.93 -31.25
C ARG A 140 3.20 14.65 -31.21
N LEU A 141 2.37 15.51 -31.80
CA LEU A 141 0.94 15.22 -31.95
C LEU A 141 0.72 13.92 -32.69
N ILE A 142 1.35 13.72 -33.85
CA ILE A 142 1.13 12.52 -34.68
C ILE A 142 1.56 11.26 -33.91
N HIS A 143 2.68 11.33 -33.19
CA HIS A 143 3.15 10.25 -32.33
C HIS A 143 2.15 9.94 -31.21
N MET A 144 1.82 10.91 -30.35
CA MET A 144 0.90 10.71 -29.22
C MET A 144 -0.49 10.27 -29.71
N PHE A 145 -1.00 10.87 -30.78
CA PHE A 145 -2.31 10.51 -31.33
C PHE A 145 -2.27 9.10 -31.93
N GLY A 146 -1.18 8.74 -32.61
CA GLY A 146 -0.99 7.38 -33.13
C GLY A 146 -0.96 6.32 -32.04
N ASP A 147 -0.28 6.59 -30.93
CA ASP A 147 -0.18 5.68 -29.78
C ASP A 147 -1.49 5.62 -28.99
N VAL A 148 -1.94 6.76 -28.49
CA VAL A 148 -3.07 6.86 -27.55
C VAL A 148 -4.41 6.65 -28.24
N VAL A 149 -4.64 7.27 -29.40
CA VAL A 149 -5.96 7.31 -30.03
C VAL A 149 -6.13 6.21 -31.07
N LEU A 150 -5.05 5.85 -31.77
CA LEU A 150 -5.07 4.82 -32.83
C LEU A 150 -4.49 3.47 -32.39
N GLY A 151 -3.96 3.36 -31.17
CA GLY A 151 -3.48 2.10 -30.60
C GLY A 151 -2.21 1.54 -31.26
N ILE A 152 -1.40 2.39 -31.90
CA ILE A 152 -0.15 1.98 -32.54
C ILE A 152 0.97 2.04 -31.51
N PRO A 153 1.64 0.92 -31.16
CA PRO A 153 2.59 0.92 -30.06
C PRO A 153 3.70 1.98 -30.19
N LYS A 154 3.87 2.82 -29.16
CA LYS A 154 4.92 3.85 -29.00
C LYS A 154 6.30 3.44 -29.57
N ARG A 155 6.73 2.21 -29.27
CA ARG A 155 8.01 1.64 -29.72
C ARG A 155 8.25 1.79 -31.23
N ARG A 156 7.20 1.68 -32.06
CA ARG A 156 7.34 1.81 -33.53
C ARG A 156 7.70 3.23 -33.96
N PHE A 157 7.16 4.25 -33.29
CA PHE A 157 7.49 5.64 -33.55
C PHE A 157 8.90 5.98 -33.06
N GLU A 158 9.30 5.41 -31.92
CA GLU A 158 10.65 5.58 -31.38
C GLU A 158 11.72 4.89 -32.23
N GLU A 159 11.42 3.73 -32.81
CA GLU A 159 12.33 3.04 -33.75
C GLU A 159 12.64 3.92 -34.96
N ILE A 160 11.61 4.52 -35.59
CA ILE A 160 11.79 5.47 -36.70
C ILE A 160 12.63 6.68 -36.27
N LEU A 161 12.36 7.23 -35.08
CA LEU A 161 13.13 8.37 -34.54
C LEU A 161 14.60 8.00 -34.29
N ARG A 162 14.86 6.81 -33.73
CA ARG A 162 16.21 6.30 -33.48
C ARG A 162 16.97 6.06 -34.79
N GLU A 163 16.31 5.55 -35.83
CA GLU A 163 16.90 5.38 -37.16
C GLU A 163 17.33 6.72 -37.75
N LYS A 164 16.44 7.73 -37.78
CA LYS A 164 16.78 9.08 -38.25
C LYS A 164 17.91 9.73 -37.45
N LYS A 165 17.91 9.58 -36.12
CA LYS A 165 18.98 10.07 -35.25
C LYS A 165 20.33 9.42 -35.59
N LYS A 166 20.35 8.11 -35.82
CA LYS A 166 21.56 7.38 -36.25
C LYS A 166 22.05 7.83 -37.63
N GLU A 167 21.16 7.96 -38.60
CA GLU A 167 21.48 8.44 -39.95
C GLU A 167 22.15 9.82 -39.93
N LYS A 168 21.66 10.71 -39.07
CA LYS A 168 22.15 12.09 -38.96
C LYS A 168 23.25 12.28 -37.90
N LYS A 169 23.65 11.21 -37.21
CA LYS A 169 24.66 11.21 -36.12
C LYS A 169 24.31 12.20 -34.99
N VAL A 170 23.03 12.30 -34.68
CA VAL A 170 22.48 13.19 -33.65
C VAL A 170 22.12 12.38 -32.42
N VAL A 171 22.44 12.88 -31.22
CA VAL A 171 22.15 12.17 -29.97
C VAL A 171 20.85 12.66 -29.36
N LYS A 172 20.60 13.98 -29.39
CA LYS A 172 19.48 14.61 -28.69
C LYS A 172 18.40 15.07 -29.67
N ASP A 173 17.13 14.93 -29.26
CA ASP A 173 15.99 15.27 -30.13
C ASP A 173 15.97 16.75 -30.53
N PHE A 174 16.47 17.64 -29.67
CA PHE A 174 16.48 19.07 -29.99
C PHE A 174 17.52 19.47 -31.05
N GLU A 175 18.45 18.59 -31.38
CA GLU A 175 19.48 18.82 -32.40
C GLU A 175 18.98 18.46 -33.82
N LEU A 176 17.74 17.93 -33.95
CA LEU A 176 17.13 17.60 -35.23
C LEU A 176 16.80 18.88 -36.03
N SER A 177 17.24 18.91 -37.29
CA SER A 177 16.96 20.00 -38.23
C SER A 177 15.54 19.94 -38.78
N GLU A 178 15.06 21.05 -39.35
CA GLU A 178 13.73 21.16 -39.95
C GLU A 178 13.47 20.09 -41.02
N GLU A 179 14.44 19.87 -41.92
CA GLU A 179 14.36 18.85 -42.97
C GLU A 179 14.14 17.44 -42.42
N VAL A 180 14.78 17.12 -41.29
CA VAL A 180 14.66 15.81 -40.65
C VAL A 180 13.30 15.66 -39.99
N LEU A 181 12.79 16.72 -39.36
CA LEU A 181 11.46 16.72 -38.75
C LEU A 181 10.34 16.58 -39.79
N GLU A 182 10.46 17.23 -40.96
CA GLU A 182 9.52 17.04 -42.08
C GLU A 182 9.50 15.60 -42.60
N GLY A 183 10.70 15.00 -42.74
CA GLY A 183 10.83 13.59 -43.07
C GLY A 183 10.16 12.69 -42.03
N LEU A 184 10.39 12.97 -40.74
CA LEU A 184 9.83 12.20 -39.64
C LEU A 184 8.29 12.28 -39.60
N ILE A 185 7.71 13.47 -39.83
CA ILE A 185 6.25 13.67 -39.94
C ILE A 185 5.68 12.80 -41.06
N SER A 186 6.35 12.76 -42.20
CA SER A 186 5.93 11.95 -43.35
C SER A 186 6.00 10.45 -43.02
N ASP A 187 7.08 10.01 -42.38
CA ASP A 187 7.27 8.61 -41.96
C ASP A 187 6.23 8.19 -40.91
N TYR A 188 5.89 9.07 -39.97
CA TYR A 188 4.84 8.82 -38.96
C TYR A 188 3.44 8.72 -39.57
N LYS A 189 3.10 9.59 -40.52
CA LYS A 189 1.82 9.48 -41.27
C LYS A 189 1.75 8.18 -42.08
N ASN A 190 2.85 7.78 -42.70
CA ASN A 190 2.94 6.52 -43.43
C ASN A 190 2.77 5.31 -42.51
N LEU A 191 3.36 5.35 -41.31
CA LEU A 191 3.16 4.32 -40.29
C LEU A 191 1.69 4.23 -39.90
N ILE A 192 1.01 5.35 -39.65
CA ILE A 192 -0.43 5.39 -39.36
C ILE A 192 -1.24 4.78 -40.50
N LYS A 193 -0.98 5.18 -41.74
CA LYS A 193 -1.68 4.67 -42.93
C LYS A 193 -1.48 3.17 -43.12
N LYS A 194 -0.26 2.67 -42.91
CA LYS A 194 0.08 1.25 -43.01
C LYS A 194 -0.60 0.41 -41.92
N ASN A 195 -0.68 0.93 -40.70
CA ASN A 195 -1.24 0.21 -39.56
C ASN A 195 -2.77 0.24 -39.49
N THR A 196 -3.39 1.36 -39.83
CA THR A 196 -4.83 1.59 -39.63
C THR A 196 -5.63 1.57 -40.94
N GLY A 197 -4.96 1.66 -42.09
CA GLY A 197 -5.60 1.83 -43.39
C GLY A 197 -6.16 3.23 -43.64
N LYS A 198 -6.07 4.15 -42.67
CA LYS A 198 -6.58 5.53 -42.75
C LYS A 198 -5.45 6.54 -42.65
N GLU A 199 -5.65 7.71 -43.25
CA GLU A 199 -4.70 8.82 -43.09
C GLU A 199 -4.87 9.53 -41.75
N PHE A 200 -3.85 10.26 -41.32
CA PHE A 200 -3.93 11.08 -40.10
C PHE A 200 -5.04 12.14 -40.24
N PRO A 201 -5.99 12.23 -39.28
CA PRO A 201 -7.15 13.11 -39.41
C PRO A 201 -6.72 14.58 -39.51
N GLN A 202 -7.16 15.26 -40.55
CA GLN A 202 -6.86 16.68 -40.79
C GLN A 202 -7.93 17.62 -40.21
N ASP A 203 -9.13 17.10 -39.95
CA ASP A 203 -10.18 17.84 -39.25
C ASP A 203 -9.88 17.89 -37.76
N VAL A 204 -9.76 19.10 -37.23
CA VAL A 204 -9.41 19.34 -35.82
C VAL A 204 -10.55 18.98 -34.87
N ILE A 205 -11.81 19.06 -35.31
CA ILE A 205 -12.97 18.65 -34.50
C ILE A 205 -13.03 17.14 -34.42
N GLU A 206 -12.77 16.45 -35.54
CA GLU A 206 -12.63 14.98 -35.56
C GLU A 206 -11.51 14.53 -34.61
N GLN A 207 -10.33 15.18 -34.66
CA GLN A 207 -9.22 14.91 -33.73
C GLN A 207 -9.68 15.03 -32.26
N LEU A 208 -10.41 16.09 -31.91
CA LEU A 208 -10.87 16.35 -30.55
C LEU A 208 -11.83 15.26 -30.06
N LEU A 209 -12.85 14.92 -30.85
CA LEU A 209 -13.84 13.90 -30.48
C LEU A 209 -13.22 12.50 -30.39
N MET A 210 -12.28 12.18 -31.28
CA MET A 210 -11.51 10.92 -31.22
C MET A 210 -10.65 10.85 -29.95
N ALA A 211 -9.98 11.95 -29.58
CA ALA A 211 -9.16 12.00 -28.37
C ALA A 211 -10.01 11.86 -27.09
N ILE A 212 -11.19 12.50 -27.04
CA ILE A 212 -12.13 12.33 -25.91
C ILE A 212 -12.61 10.88 -25.81
N SER A 213 -12.95 10.27 -26.95
CA SER A 213 -13.39 8.86 -27.00
C SER A 213 -12.29 7.92 -26.52
N ALA A 214 -11.05 8.12 -26.97
CA ALA A 214 -9.90 7.33 -26.54
C ALA A 214 -9.65 7.43 -25.02
N VAL A 215 -9.83 8.61 -24.42
CA VAL A 215 -9.72 8.76 -22.96
C VAL A 215 -10.80 7.94 -22.24
N PHE A 216 -12.05 7.95 -22.70
CA PHE A 216 -13.10 7.12 -22.11
C PHE A 216 -12.81 5.62 -22.28
N GLU A 217 -12.30 5.20 -23.43
CA GLU A 217 -11.90 3.81 -23.66
C GLU A 217 -10.73 3.39 -22.77
N SER A 218 -9.79 4.30 -22.48
CA SER A 218 -8.65 4.04 -21.60
C SER A 218 -9.06 3.65 -20.18
N TRP A 219 -10.26 4.03 -19.71
CA TRP A 219 -10.78 3.57 -18.41
C TRP A 219 -10.89 2.05 -18.32
N ASN A 220 -11.17 1.37 -19.43
CA ASN A 220 -11.37 -0.07 -19.47
C ASN A 220 -10.16 -0.86 -19.98
N ASN A 221 -9.01 -0.20 -20.17
CA ASN A 221 -7.79 -0.90 -20.56
C ASN A 221 -7.31 -1.87 -19.46
N PRO A 222 -6.56 -2.94 -19.81
CA PRO A 222 -6.14 -3.95 -18.83
C PRO A 222 -5.34 -3.37 -17.66
N ARG A 223 -4.44 -2.41 -17.93
CA ARG A 223 -3.60 -1.76 -16.91
C ARG A 223 -4.42 -0.97 -15.89
N ALA A 224 -5.40 -0.18 -16.32
CA ALA A 224 -6.27 0.60 -15.45
C ALA A 224 -7.16 -0.30 -14.58
N ARG A 225 -7.70 -1.39 -15.15
CA ARG A 225 -8.46 -2.40 -14.38
C ARG A 225 -7.60 -3.03 -13.29
N THR A 226 -6.36 -3.41 -13.61
CA THR A 226 -5.42 -3.96 -12.62
C THR A 226 -5.09 -2.95 -11.53
N TYR A 227 -4.76 -1.70 -11.89
CA TYR A 227 -4.48 -0.65 -10.91
C TYR A 227 -5.67 -0.37 -9.99
N ARG A 228 -6.88 -0.29 -10.55
CA ARG A 228 -8.09 -0.09 -9.75
C ARG A 228 -8.31 -1.21 -8.76
N ARG A 229 -8.07 -2.45 -9.13
CA ARG A 229 -8.15 -3.60 -8.22
C ARG A 229 -7.11 -3.52 -7.10
N LEU A 230 -5.85 -3.23 -7.44
CA LEU A 230 -4.76 -3.10 -6.46
C LEU A 230 -4.97 -1.94 -5.47
N ASN A 231 -5.70 -0.90 -5.88
CA ASN A 231 -5.94 0.30 -5.08
C ASN A 231 -7.40 0.46 -4.63
N TYR A 232 -8.22 -0.58 -4.76
CA TYR A 232 -9.63 -0.60 -4.34
C TYR A 232 -10.50 0.54 -4.91
N ILE A 233 -10.26 0.91 -6.17
CA ILE A 233 -11.03 1.94 -6.89
C ILE A 233 -12.21 1.28 -7.63
N PRO A 234 -13.46 1.73 -7.40
CA PRO A 234 -14.63 1.17 -8.09
C PRO A 234 -14.61 1.36 -9.62
N ASP A 235 -15.07 0.34 -10.36
CA ASP A 235 -15.11 0.33 -11.82
C ASP A 235 -16.19 1.27 -12.41
N ASP A 236 -17.23 1.60 -11.64
CA ASP A 236 -18.41 2.37 -12.06
C ASP A 236 -18.22 3.90 -12.03
N LEU A 237 -17.12 4.39 -11.47
CA LEU A 237 -16.83 5.82 -11.38
C LEU A 237 -16.59 6.49 -12.74
N GLY A 238 -15.94 5.80 -13.68
CA GLY A 238 -15.49 6.39 -14.93
C GLY A 238 -14.36 7.42 -14.78
N THR A 239 -14.02 8.09 -15.87
CA THR A 239 -12.99 9.15 -15.93
C THR A 239 -13.55 10.40 -16.60
N ALA A 240 -13.15 11.58 -16.12
CA ALA A 240 -13.45 12.86 -16.77
C ALA A 240 -12.38 13.18 -17.82
N VAL A 241 -12.72 14.07 -18.75
CA VAL A 241 -11.79 14.54 -19.80
C VAL A 241 -11.63 16.04 -19.69
N ASN A 242 -10.40 16.50 -19.49
CA ASN A 242 -10.06 17.92 -19.36
C ASN A 242 -9.47 18.40 -20.68
N ILE A 243 -10.14 19.37 -21.31
CA ILE A 243 -9.69 20.05 -22.52
C ILE A 243 -9.16 21.40 -22.08
N GLN A 244 -7.86 21.65 -22.26
CA GLN A 244 -7.22 22.86 -21.76
C GLN A 244 -6.38 23.52 -22.84
N GLN A 245 -6.40 24.85 -22.91
CA GLN A 245 -5.54 25.63 -23.80
C GLN A 245 -4.06 25.24 -23.61
N MET A 246 -3.34 25.05 -24.72
CA MET A 246 -1.90 24.81 -24.69
C MET A 246 -1.13 26.08 -24.30
N VAL A 247 -0.19 25.87 -23.40
CA VAL A 247 0.93 26.77 -23.10
C VAL A 247 2.23 26.01 -23.32
N PHE A 248 3.24 26.70 -23.83
CA PHE A 248 4.44 26.07 -24.39
C PHE A 248 5.67 26.39 -23.53
N GLY A 249 6.19 25.38 -22.84
CA GLY A 249 7.50 25.44 -22.19
C GLY A 249 8.67 25.32 -23.18
N ASN A 250 8.38 25.09 -24.46
CA ASN A 250 9.34 24.80 -25.53
C ASN A 250 9.35 25.81 -26.69
N ILE A 251 8.81 27.03 -26.50
CA ILE A 251 8.78 28.06 -27.54
C ILE A 251 10.11 28.86 -27.62
N GLY A 252 10.99 28.72 -26.64
CA GLY A 252 12.28 29.42 -26.61
C GLY A 252 13.04 29.27 -25.30
N GLU A 253 14.19 29.94 -25.18
CA GLU A 253 15.08 29.84 -24.00
C GLU A 253 14.46 30.41 -22.72
N LYS A 254 13.56 31.39 -22.85
CA LYS A 254 12.80 31.98 -21.74
C LYS A 254 11.53 31.19 -21.38
N SER A 255 11.50 29.91 -21.74
CA SER A 255 10.37 29.03 -21.48
C SER A 255 10.85 27.76 -20.80
N ALA A 256 10.04 27.26 -19.88
CA ALA A 256 10.35 26.11 -19.08
C ALA A 256 9.07 25.38 -18.68
N THR A 257 9.21 24.14 -18.25
CA THR A 257 8.13 23.37 -17.65
C THR A 257 8.68 22.59 -16.47
N GLY A 258 7.86 22.40 -15.45
CA GLY A 258 8.32 21.72 -14.24
C GLY A 258 7.19 21.14 -13.42
N VAL A 259 7.61 20.33 -12.45
CA VAL A 259 6.76 19.67 -11.47
C VAL A 259 7.40 19.89 -10.11
N GLY A 260 6.60 20.16 -9.09
CA GLY A 260 7.12 20.38 -7.75
C GLY A 260 6.12 20.06 -6.66
N PHE A 261 6.62 20.10 -5.43
CA PHE A 261 5.92 19.86 -4.20
C PHE A 261 6.15 21.06 -3.28
N THR A 262 5.13 21.47 -2.53
CA THR A 262 5.25 22.58 -1.57
C THR A 262 6.17 22.26 -0.39
N ARG A 263 6.37 20.96 -0.12
CA ARG A 263 7.32 20.40 0.85
C ARG A 263 7.97 19.17 0.23
N ASN A 264 9.14 18.77 0.74
CA ASN A 264 9.83 17.59 0.27
C ASN A 264 8.99 16.31 0.55
N PRO A 265 8.56 15.55 -0.48
CA PRO A 265 7.68 14.41 -0.30
C PRO A 265 8.38 13.17 0.28
N ALA A 266 9.72 13.18 0.34
CA ALA A 266 10.52 12.09 0.88
C ALA A 266 10.92 12.35 2.35
N SER A 267 11.44 13.55 2.65
CA SER A 267 11.90 13.92 4.01
C SER A 267 10.80 14.56 4.86
N GLY A 268 9.84 15.27 4.24
CA GLY A 268 8.85 16.11 4.91
C GLY A 268 9.36 17.52 5.25
N GLU A 269 10.58 17.88 4.83
CA GLU A 269 11.13 19.22 5.07
C GLU A 269 10.35 20.31 4.32
N LYS A 270 10.21 21.47 4.97
CA LYS A 270 9.48 22.62 4.42
C LYS A 270 10.35 23.42 3.45
N GLU A 271 10.56 22.82 2.28
CA GLU A 271 11.28 23.39 1.16
C GLU A 271 10.51 23.15 -0.15
N LEU A 272 10.66 24.07 -1.09
CA LEU A 272 10.05 23.92 -2.41
C LEU A 272 10.85 22.88 -3.21
N PHE A 273 10.36 21.66 -3.24
CA PHE A 273 11.06 20.52 -3.81
C PHE A 273 10.53 20.20 -5.20
N GLY A 274 11.38 20.04 -6.22
CA GLY A 274 10.90 19.72 -7.55
C GLY A 274 11.97 19.78 -8.63
N GLU A 275 11.52 19.65 -9.86
CA GLU A 275 12.35 19.52 -11.04
C GLU A 275 11.76 20.33 -12.20
N TYR A 276 12.61 20.89 -13.05
CA TYR A 276 12.19 21.60 -14.25
C TYR A 276 13.16 21.44 -15.43
N LEU A 277 12.67 21.71 -16.63
CA LEU A 277 13.46 21.70 -17.86
C LEU A 277 13.22 22.98 -18.68
N PHE A 278 14.31 23.56 -19.18
CA PHE A 278 14.26 24.62 -20.18
C PHE A 278 13.92 24.09 -21.56
N ASN A 279 13.15 24.88 -22.29
CA ASN A 279 12.79 24.65 -23.67
C ASN A 279 12.29 23.20 -23.89
N ALA A 280 11.26 22.82 -23.13
CA ALA A 280 10.75 21.44 -23.02
C ALA A 280 9.23 21.42 -22.80
N GLN A 281 8.60 20.29 -23.10
CA GLN A 281 7.21 20.01 -22.72
C GLN A 281 7.16 19.09 -21.49
N GLY A 282 6.02 19.07 -20.79
CA GLY A 282 5.86 18.25 -19.57
C GLY A 282 6.18 16.77 -19.78
N GLU A 283 5.93 16.25 -21.00
CA GLU A 283 6.32 14.91 -21.42
C GLU A 283 7.83 14.65 -21.23
N ASP A 284 8.68 15.62 -21.56
CA ASP A 284 10.13 15.46 -21.47
C ASP A 284 10.63 15.38 -20.01
N VAL A 285 9.89 16.00 -19.07
CA VAL A 285 10.17 15.91 -17.63
C VAL A 285 9.81 14.52 -17.11
N VAL A 286 8.65 14.00 -17.52
CA VAL A 286 8.15 12.69 -17.06
C VAL A 286 8.95 11.54 -17.69
N ALA A 287 9.28 11.65 -18.97
CA ALA A 287 10.00 10.61 -19.73
C ALA A 287 11.48 10.49 -19.32
N GLY A 288 12.04 11.44 -18.57
CA GLY A 288 13.41 11.34 -18.06
C GLY A 288 14.51 11.28 -19.13
N ILE A 289 14.19 11.57 -20.40
CA ILE A 289 15.14 11.58 -21.54
C ILE A 289 16.22 12.65 -21.33
N ARG A 290 15.85 13.77 -20.69
CA ARG A 290 16.76 14.83 -20.26
C ARG A 290 16.83 14.83 -18.75
N THR A 291 18.03 14.92 -18.20
CA THR A 291 18.23 15.15 -16.77
C THR A 291 17.65 16.51 -16.40
N PRO A 292 16.62 16.56 -15.53
CA PRO A 292 16.00 17.82 -15.15
C PRO A 292 16.87 18.59 -14.13
N PHE A 293 16.65 19.89 -14.06
CA PHE A 293 17.31 20.76 -13.09
C PHE A 293 16.49 20.81 -11.79
N PRO A 294 17.14 20.87 -10.61
CA PRO A 294 16.45 21.10 -9.34
C PRO A 294 15.71 22.43 -9.35
N LEU A 295 14.49 22.48 -8.83
CA LEU A 295 13.62 23.66 -8.85
C LEU A 295 14.24 24.89 -8.16
N GLU A 296 15.12 24.71 -7.19
CA GLU A 296 15.91 25.78 -6.56
C GLU A 296 16.75 26.57 -7.57
N SER A 297 17.23 25.92 -8.64
CA SER A 297 18.05 26.57 -9.66
C SER A 297 17.24 27.62 -10.44
N LEU A 298 15.91 27.49 -10.49
CA LEU A 298 15.02 28.43 -11.17
C LEU A 298 15.07 29.82 -10.54
N GLU A 299 15.44 29.95 -9.26
CA GLU A 299 15.60 31.24 -8.58
C GLU A 299 16.65 32.13 -9.26
N LYS A 300 17.75 31.52 -9.74
CA LYS A 300 18.85 32.22 -10.40
C LYS A 300 18.55 32.51 -11.87
N GLU A 301 17.93 31.57 -12.56
CA GLU A 301 17.72 31.63 -14.00
C GLU A 301 16.46 32.43 -14.41
N MET A 302 15.38 32.33 -13.63
CA MET A 302 14.09 32.99 -13.91
C MET A 302 13.46 33.57 -12.62
N THR A 303 14.16 34.54 -12.00
CA THR A 303 13.84 35.07 -10.67
C THR A 303 12.40 35.55 -10.49
N ALA A 304 11.82 36.24 -11.49
CA ALA A 304 10.45 36.75 -11.40
C ALA A 304 9.42 35.60 -11.34
N ALA A 305 9.55 34.63 -12.24
CA ALA A 305 8.67 33.45 -12.28
C ALA A 305 8.82 32.58 -11.03
N TYR A 306 10.04 32.43 -10.49
CA TYR A 306 10.27 31.70 -9.25
C TYR A 306 9.62 32.37 -8.03
N LYS A 307 9.68 33.70 -7.92
CA LYS A 307 8.99 34.45 -6.85
C LYS A 307 7.48 34.26 -6.93
N GLU A 308 6.91 34.41 -8.12
CA GLU A 308 5.47 34.18 -8.34
C GLU A 308 5.08 32.74 -8.00
N LEU A 309 5.88 31.75 -8.42
CA LEU A 309 5.65 30.34 -8.08
C LEU A 309 5.67 30.10 -6.57
N LYS A 310 6.61 30.71 -5.84
CA LYS A 310 6.70 30.61 -4.38
C LYS A 310 5.48 31.23 -3.67
N GLU A 311 4.95 32.33 -4.18
CA GLU A 311 3.72 32.93 -3.65
C GLU A 311 2.50 32.05 -3.92
N ILE A 312 2.36 31.52 -5.14
CA ILE A 312 1.27 30.63 -5.53
C ILE A 312 1.27 29.35 -4.68
N THR A 313 2.43 28.72 -4.52
CA THR A 313 2.58 27.48 -3.75
C THR A 313 2.27 27.65 -2.27
N ASN A 314 2.65 28.79 -1.67
CA ASN A 314 2.23 29.15 -0.31
C ASN A 314 0.70 29.36 -0.21
N ARG A 315 0.09 29.98 -1.22
CA ARG A 315 -1.38 30.15 -1.26
C ARG A 315 -2.09 28.80 -1.40
N LEU A 316 -1.59 27.92 -2.27
CA LEU A 316 -2.09 26.58 -2.47
C LEU A 316 -2.03 25.75 -1.18
N GLU A 317 -0.89 25.73 -0.49
CA GLU A 317 -0.74 24.97 0.76
C GLU A 317 -1.68 25.50 1.86
N LYS A 318 -1.86 26.81 1.98
CA LYS A 318 -2.82 27.41 2.93
C LYS A 318 -4.27 27.12 2.58
N HIS A 319 -4.61 27.14 1.29
CA HIS A 319 -5.98 26.95 0.81
C HIS A 319 -6.44 25.51 0.93
N TYR A 320 -5.59 24.56 0.52
CA TYR A 320 -5.87 23.14 0.60
C TYR A 320 -5.55 22.54 1.96
N ARG A 321 -4.80 23.26 2.81
CA ARG A 321 -4.38 22.84 4.16
C ARG A 321 -3.64 21.50 4.16
N ASP A 322 -2.91 21.25 3.08
CA ASP A 322 -2.13 20.05 2.83
C ASP A 322 -1.04 20.35 1.79
N VAL A 323 0.02 19.54 1.78
CA VAL A 323 1.11 19.65 0.80
C VAL A 323 0.58 19.40 -0.60
N GLN A 324 0.91 20.29 -1.52
CA GLN A 324 0.47 20.18 -2.90
C GLN A 324 1.61 19.69 -3.80
N ASP A 325 1.29 18.71 -4.64
CA ASP A 325 2.00 18.35 -5.87
C ASP A 325 1.41 19.20 -7.00
N PHE A 326 2.25 19.96 -7.69
CA PHE A 326 1.84 20.92 -8.70
C PHE A 326 2.68 20.80 -9.98
N GLU A 327 2.02 21.09 -11.11
CA GLU A 327 2.66 21.16 -12.43
C GLU A 327 2.54 22.59 -12.96
N PHE A 328 3.61 23.11 -13.55
CA PHE A 328 3.65 24.47 -14.09
C PHE A 328 4.38 24.55 -15.42
N THR A 329 4.06 25.58 -16.19
CA THR A 329 4.77 25.96 -17.41
C THR A 329 5.02 27.45 -17.40
N ILE A 330 6.23 27.84 -17.75
CA ILE A 330 6.62 29.22 -18.01
C ILE A 330 6.72 29.36 -19.52
N GLN A 331 5.90 30.23 -20.09
CA GLN A 331 5.96 30.58 -21.51
C GLN A 331 6.37 32.05 -21.62
N GLU A 332 7.56 32.30 -22.17
CA GLU A 332 8.12 33.65 -22.33
C GLU A 332 8.04 34.46 -21.03
N GLU A 333 8.63 33.93 -19.96
CA GLU A 333 8.65 34.51 -18.59
C GLU A 333 7.29 34.56 -17.86
N LYS A 334 6.17 34.21 -18.50
CA LYS A 334 4.85 34.16 -17.86
C LYS A 334 4.55 32.77 -17.29
N LEU A 335 4.29 32.71 -15.99
CA LEU A 335 3.97 31.47 -15.27
C LEU A 335 2.50 31.05 -15.48
N TYR A 336 2.28 29.77 -15.68
CA TYR A 336 0.98 29.12 -15.74
C TYR A 336 0.95 27.87 -14.87
N MET A 337 -0.12 27.71 -14.09
CA MET A 337 -0.37 26.51 -13.29
C MET A 337 -1.24 25.54 -14.08
N LEU A 338 -0.74 24.32 -14.28
CA LEU A 338 -1.39 23.30 -15.09
C LEU A 338 -2.17 22.28 -14.26
N GLN A 339 -1.71 22.03 -13.04
CA GLN A 339 -2.31 21.04 -12.16
C GLN A 339 -1.91 21.30 -10.72
N THR A 340 -2.79 20.94 -9.80
CA THR A 340 -2.44 20.73 -8.40
C THR A 340 -3.22 19.54 -7.85
N ARG A 341 -2.67 18.88 -6.83
CA ARG A 341 -3.32 17.82 -6.04
C ARG A 341 -2.60 17.65 -4.71
N SER A 342 -3.24 17.00 -3.75
CA SER A 342 -2.55 16.52 -2.54
C SER A 342 -1.35 15.67 -2.91
N GLY A 343 -0.17 16.08 -2.44
CA GLY A 343 1.10 15.44 -2.78
C GLY A 343 1.22 14.08 -2.11
N LYS A 344 1.46 13.05 -2.92
CA LYS A 344 1.83 11.71 -2.40
C LYS A 344 3.23 11.79 -1.79
N ARG A 345 3.39 11.16 -0.63
CA ARG A 345 4.55 11.32 0.24
C ARG A 345 4.85 10.02 0.99
N THR A 346 6.05 9.90 1.51
CA THR A 346 6.48 8.75 2.33
C THR A 346 5.81 8.81 3.71
N GLY A 347 5.78 7.69 4.43
CA GLY A 347 5.29 7.67 5.80
C GLY A 347 6.04 8.63 6.72
N MET A 348 7.36 8.71 6.59
CA MET A 348 8.18 9.65 7.33
C MET A 348 7.80 11.10 7.02
N ALA A 349 7.66 11.44 5.74
CA ALA A 349 7.25 12.77 5.32
C ALA A 349 5.83 13.11 5.79
N ALA A 350 4.88 12.17 5.73
CA ALA A 350 3.51 12.37 6.18
C ALA A 350 3.45 12.74 7.67
N VAL A 351 4.16 12.00 8.52
CA VAL A 351 4.20 12.26 9.97
C VAL A 351 4.84 13.62 10.24
N LYS A 352 5.99 13.93 9.62
CA LYS A 352 6.68 15.20 9.79
C LYS A 352 5.81 16.38 9.35
N ILE A 353 5.24 16.31 8.15
CA ILE A 353 4.39 17.36 7.59
C ILE A 353 3.18 17.61 8.48
N ALA A 354 2.51 16.55 8.94
CA ALA A 354 1.36 16.66 9.83
C ALA A 354 1.73 17.36 11.15
N VAL A 355 2.89 17.03 11.73
CA VAL A 355 3.37 17.68 12.95
C VAL A 355 3.73 19.14 12.71
N ASP A 356 4.51 19.43 11.67
CA ASP A 356 4.94 20.79 11.32
C ASP A 356 3.73 21.69 11.02
N MET A 357 2.71 21.20 10.29
CA MET A 357 1.51 22.00 9.98
C MET A 357 0.67 22.35 11.22
N VAL A 358 0.69 21.51 12.26
CA VAL A 358 0.07 21.84 13.56
C VAL A 358 0.88 22.89 14.29
N GLU A 359 2.22 22.75 14.30
CA GLU A 359 3.11 23.73 14.94
C GLU A 359 3.04 25.11 14.26
N GLU A 360 2.82 25.13 12.94
CA GLU A 360 2.60 26.35 12.15
C GLU A 360 1.18 26.93 12.30
N GLY A 361 0.25 26.22 12.95
CA GLY A 361 -1.14 26.63 13.10
C GLY A 361 -1.97 26.56 11.80
N LEU A 362 -1.51 25.81 10.79
CA LEU A 362 -2.24 25.61 9.54
C LEU A 362 -3.37 24.59 9.68
N VAL A 363 -3.18 23.58 10.54
CA VAL A 363 -4.15 22.51 10.81
C VAL A 363 -4.29 22.26 12.30
N SER A 364 -5.48 21.83 12.71
CA SER A 364 -5.73 21.28 14.05
C SER A 364 -5.10 19.89 14.20
N LYS A 365 -5.00 19.39 15.43
CA LYS A 365 -4.48 18.04 15.70
C LYS A 365 -5.38 16.98 15.06
N GLU A 366 -6.68 17.21 15.07
CA GLU A 366 -7.70 16.36 14.47
C GLU A 366 -7.53 16.28 12.95
N GLU A 367 -7.36 17.42 12.28
CA GLU A 367 -7.09 17.48 10.84
C GLU A 367 -5.76 16.81 10.49
N ALA A 368 -4.70 17.03 11.30
CA ALA A 368 -3.40 16.41 11.09
C ALA A 368 -3.43 14.89 11.11
N LEU A 369 -4.26 14.29 11.98
CA LEU A 369 -4.45 12.83 12.00
C LEU A 369 -5.09 12.32 10.71
N LEU A 370 -5.97 13.09 10.07
CA LEU A 370 -6.61 12.71 8.81
C LEU A 370 -5.69 12.86 7.59
N LEU A 371 -4.60 13.62 7.70
CA LEU A 371 -3.60 13.78 6.63
C LEU A 371 -2.65 12.59 6.49
N VAL A 372 -2.58 11.70 7.49
CA VAL A 372 -1.65 10.56 7.51
C VAL A 372 -2.42 9.26 7.22
N GLU A 373 -2.11 8.61 6.11
CA GLU A 373 -2.64 7.27 5.81
C GLU A 373 -2.11 6.26 6.86
N PRO A 374 -2.96 5.46 7.56
CA PRO A 374 -2.51 4.56 8.62
C PRO A 374 -1.41 3.59 8.19
N GLU A 375 -1.53 3.03 6.98
CA GLU A 375 -0.58 2.09 6.39
C GLU A 375 0.79 2.73 6.17
N ALA A 376 0.86 4.05 5.99
CA ALA A 376 2.12 4.76 5.82
C ALA A 376 3.01 4.65 7.07
N LEU A 377 2.44 4.42 8.27
CA LEU A 377 3.21 4.21 9.49
C LEU A 377 4.09 2.96 9.45
N ASN A 378 3.72 1.93 8.66
CA ASN A 378 4.56 0.75 8.47
C ASN A 378 5.92 1.10 7.86
N GLN A 379 5.97 2.12 7.01
CA GLN A 379 7.20 2.52 6.34
C GLN A 379 8.26 2.99 7.34
N LEU A 380 7.87 3.60 8.46
CA LEU A 380 8.80 4.02 9.51
C LEU A 380 9.32 2.84 10.36
N LEU A 381 8.69 1.67 10.24
CA LEU A 381 9.06 0.45 10.95
C LEU A 381 9.89 -0.49 10.08
N HIS A 382 10.05 -0.21 8.79
CA HIS A 382 10.86 -1.04 7.90
C HIS A 382 12.35 -1.02 8.28
N PRO A 383 13.06 -2.14 8.06
CA PRO A 383 14.49 -2.21 8.29
C PRO A 383 15.27 -1.17 7.45
N VAL A 384 16.34 -0.66 8.02
CA VAL A 384 17.31 0.25 7.37
C VAL A 384 18.65 -0.45 7.24
N PHE A 385 19.59 0.02 6.41
CA PHE A 385 20.93 -0.58 6.41
C PHE A 385 21.68 -0.29 7.71
N ASP A 386 22.49 -1.25 8.14
CA ASP A 386 23.50 -1.03 9.17
C ASP A 386 24.57 -0.08 8.61
N ALA A 387 24.82 1.04 9.30
CA ALA A 387 25.70 2.09 8.80
C ALA A 387 27.18 1.65 8.78
N GLU A 388 27.61 0.80 9.71
CA GLU A 388 28.97 0.27 9.76
C GLU A 388 29.19 -0.79 8.67
N GLU A 389 28.23 -1.70 8.47
CA GLU A 389 28.30 -2.71 7.40
C GLU A 389 28.18 -2.08 6.00
N LYS A 390 27.30 -1.09 5.85
CA LYS A 390 27.17 -0.31 4.62
C LYS A 390 28.50 0.35 4.25
N GLY A 391 29.24 0.86 5.23
CA GLY A 391 30.57 1.45 5.02
C GLY A 391 31.64 0.45 4.54
N LYS A 392 31.43 -0.85 4.72
CA LYS A 392 32.35 -1.92 4.25
C LYS A 392 32.09 -2.35 2.81
N HIS A 393 30.95 -1.98 2.24
CA HIS A 393 30.53 -2.43 0.93
C HIS A 393 30.86 -1.38 -0.13
N GLN A 394 31.26 -1.85 -1.31
CA GLN A 394 31.55 -0.96 -2.43
C GLN A 394 30.27 -0.33 -2.95
N VAL A 395 30.20 1.00 -2.92
CA VAL A 395 29.20 1.76 -3.67
C VAL A 395 29.52 1.59 -5.15
N LEU A 396 28.63 0.93 -5.88
CA LEU A 396 28.73 0.75 -7.32
C LEU A 396 28.42 2.07 -8.02
N ALA A 397 27.28 2.67 -7.69
CA ALA A 397 26.77 3.87 -8.33
C ALA A 397 25.88 4.67 -7.38
N ARG A 398 25.60 5.92 -7.75
CA ARG A 398 24.62 6.77 -7.06
C ARG A 398 23.56 7.28 -8.04
N GLY A 399 22.30 7.25 -7.60
CA GLY A 399 21.16 7.83 -8.30
C GLY A 399 20.39 8.78 -7.38
N LEU A 400 19.17 9.12 -7.79
CA LEU A 400 18.22 9.92 -7.03
C LEU A 400 17.46 9.01 -6.04
N ALA A 401 17.39 9.45 -4.78
CA ALA A 401 16.71 8.77 -3.68
C ALA A 401 15.18 8.91 -3.79
N ALA A 402 14.56 8.14 -4.69
CA ALA A 402 13.17 8.31 -5.06
C ALA A 402 12.17 7.86 -4.00
N SER A 403 12.44 6.71 -3.36
CA SER A 403 11.58 6.13 -2.33
C SER A 403 12.46 5.52 -1.24
N PRO A 404 12.28 5.92 0.04
CA PRO A 404 13.19 5.57 1.13
C PRO A 404 13.15 4.09 1.51
N GLY A 405 14.17 3.67 2.24
CA GLY A 405 14.31 2.33 2.81
C GLY A 405 15.47 1.53 2.22
N ALA A 406 15.70 0.35 2.78
CA ALA A 406 16.82 -0.52 2.43
C ALA A 406 16.31 -1.82 1.80
N ALA A 407 16.77 -2.14 0.59
CA ALA A 407 16.44 -3.38 -0.09
C ALA A 407 17.68 -4.12 -0.54
N ALA A 408 17.75 -5.42 -0.25
CA ALA A 408 18.78 -6.32 -0.77
C ALA A 408 18.10 -7.48 -1.50
N GLY A 409 18.54 -7.77 -2.72
CA GLY A 409 17.95 -8.80 -3.56
C GLY A 409 18.81 -9.14 -4.78
N GLN A 410 18.39 -10.20 -5.46
CA GLN A 410 19.00 -10.66 -6.70
C GLN A 410 18.50 -9.84 -7.89
N VAL A 411 19.41 -9.45 -8.79
CA VAL A 411 19.07 -8.62 -9.96
C VAL A 411 18.20 -9.38 -10.97
N VAL A 412 17.13 -8.74 -11.42
CA VAL A 412 16.27 -9.18 -12.55
C VAL A 412 15.98 -8.00 -13.48
N PHE A 413 15.77 -8.26 -14.78
CA PHE A 413 15.66 -7.21 -15.81
C PHE A 413 14.26 -7.05 -16.42
N THR A 414 13.33 -7.94 -16.09
CA THR A 414 11.93 -7.88 -16.56
C THR A 414 10.94 -8.03 -15.41
N ALA A 415 9.77 -7.42 -15.56
CA ALA A 415 8.71 -7.46 -14.55
C ALA A 415 8.17 -8.88 -14.32
N ASP A 416 8.05 -9.68 -15.37
CA ASP A 416 7.57 -11.06 -15.30
C ASP A 416 8.54 -11.96 -14.53
N GLU A 417 9.85 -11.79 -14.73
CA GLU A 417 10.87 -12.54 -13.99
C GLU A 417 10.87 -12.19 -12.51
N ALA A 418 10.62 -10.92 -12.15
CA ALA A 418 10.49 -10.52 -10.76
C ALA A 418 9.36 -11.29 -10.05
N VAL A 419 8.19 -11.42 -10.69
CA VAL A 419 7.05 -12.19 -10.16
C VAL A 419 7.38 -13.68 -10.08
N ASP A 420 7.99 -14.25 -11.11
CA ASP A 420 8.34 -15.68 -11.14
C ASP A 420 9.39 -16.05 -10.07
N TRP A 421 10.32 -15.15 -9.79
CA TRP A 421 11.35 -15.37 -8.76
C TRP A 421 10.80 -15.18 -7.35
N GLU A 422 9.92 -14.20 -7.15
CA GLU A 422 9.19 -14.03 -5.88
C GLU A 422 8.36 -15.28 -5.56
N ARG A 423 7.63 -15.84 -6.55
CA ARG A 423 6.88 -17.11 -6.40
C ARG A 423 7.76 -18.29 -5.98
N LYS A 424 9.05 -18.25 -6.31
CA LYS A 424 10.06 -19.24 -5.91
C LYS A 424 10.73 -18.91 -4.56
N GLY A 425 10.24 -17.89 -3.85
CA GLY A 425 10.74 -17.45 -2.55
C GLY A 425 12.03 -16.63 -2.61
N LYS A 426 12.44 -16.13 -3.78
CA LYS A 426 13.65 -15.32 -3.93
C LYS A 426 13.36 -13.84 -3.71
N LYS A 427 14.31 -13.14 -3.09
CA LYS A 427 14.31 -11.67 -2.98
C LYS A 427 14.93 -11.08 -4.24
N VAL A 428 14.26 -10.15 -4.91
CA VAL A 428 14.72 -9.57 -6.19
C VAL A 428 14.79 -8.05 -6.17
N ILE A 429 15.69 -7.48 -6.98
CA ILE A 429 15.76 -6.06 -7.31
C ILE A 429 15.49 -5.93 -8.82
N LEU A 430 14.45 -5.18 -9.18
CA LEU A 430 14.10 -4.92 -10.57
C LEU A 430 14.98 -3.79 -11.12
N VAL A 431 15.81 -4.12 -12.12
CA VAL A 431 16.70 -3.17 -12.80
C VAL A 431 16.19 -2.91 -14.20
N ARG A 432 15.90 -1.66 -14.54
CA ARG A 432 15.36 -1.25 -15.84
C ARG A 432 16.08 0.00 -16.38
N GLU A 433 16.05 0.22 -17.69
CA GLU A 433 16.47 1.52 -18.25
C GLU A 433 15.53 2.64 -17.78
N GLU A 434 14.23 2.39 -17.92
CA GLU A 434 13.09 3.15 -17.38
C GLU A 434 11.96 2.18 -17.02
N THR A 435 11.04 2.59 -16.13
CA THR A 435 9.82 1.80 -15.88
C THR A 435 8.63 2.42 -16.58
N SER A 436 7.69 1.57 -16.96
CA SER A 436 6.43 1.91 -17.58
C SER A 436 5.26 1.38 -16.75
N PRO A 437 4.03 1.83 -17.01
CA PRO A 437 2.83 1.29 -16.37
C PRO A 437 2.67 -0.23 -16.52
N ASP A 438 3.29 -0.83 -17.54
CA ASP A 438 3.27 -2.28 -17.77
C ASP A 438 4.17 -3.04 -16.79
N ASP A 439 5.04 -2.36 -16.03
CA ASP A 439 5.98 -2.99 -15.09
C ASP A 439 5.43 -3.12 -13.65
N ILE A 440 4.20 -2.64 -13.38
CA ILE A 440 3.62 -2.51 -12.04
C ILE A 440 3.62 -3.82 -11.25
N HIS A 441 3.30 -4.95 -11.89
CA HIS A 441 3.30 -6.26 -11.21
C HIS A 441 4.70 -6.68 -10.75
N GLY A 442 5.71 -6.44 -11.58
CA GLY A 442 7.11 -6.72 -11.23
C GLY A 442 7.67 -5.78 -10.15
N MET A 443 7.27 -4.51 -10.18
CA MET A 443 7.61 -3.53 -9.15
C MET A 443 7.05 -3.94 -7.78
N SER A 444 5.82 -4.47 -7.75
CA SER A 444 5.19 -4.97 -6.52
C SER A 444 5.93 -6.20 -5.95
N ALA A 445 6.30 -7.15 -6.82
CA ALA A 445 7.01 -8.38 -6.44
C ALA A 445 8.44 -8.14 -5.95
N SER A 446 9.06 -7.03 -6.35
CA SER A 446 10.45 -6.72 -6.05
C SER A 446 10.65 -6.20 -4.63
N GLN A 447 11.84 -6.42 -4.05
CA GLN A 447 12.22 -5.77 -2.79
C GLN A 447 12.54 -4.29 -2.99
N GLY A 448 12.98 -3.92 -4.19
CA GLY A 448 13.30 -2.54 -4.55
C GLY A 448 13.51 -2.37 -6.06
N ILE A 449 13.56 -1.12 -6.50
CA ILE A 449 13.57 -0.74 -7.92
C ILE A 449 14.80 0.14 -8.21
N LEU A 450 15.50 -0.18 -9.29
CA LEU A 450 16.67 0.59 -9.76
C LEU A 450 16.49 0.96 -11.24
N THR A 451 16.56 2.25 -11.58
CA THR A 451 16.50 2.71 -12.97
C THR A 451 17.72 3.52 -13.39
N ALA A 452 18.13 3.35 -14.66
CA ALA A 452 19.26 4.10 -15.25
C ALA A 452 18.90 5.56 -15.53
N THR A 453 17.66 5.78 -15.96
CA THR A 453 17.11 7.11 -16.29
C THR A 453 15.89 7.43 -15.41
N GLY A 454 15.41 8.67 -15.47
CA GLY A 454 14.26 9.15 -14.72
C GLY A 454 14.59 10.05 -13.53
N GLY A 455 13.76 11.08 -13.32
CA GLY A 455 13.85 12.01 -12.17
C GLY A 455 13.04 11.56 -10.96
N MET A 456 12.98 12.39 -9.92
CA MET A 456 12.19 12.15 -8.69
C MET A 456 10.67 12.07 -8.95
N THR A 457 10.22 12.54 -10.12
CA THR A 457 8.83 12.49 -10.59
C THR A 457 8.59 11.41 -11.65
N SER A 458 9.60 10.61 -11.99
CA SER A 458 9.46 9.48 -12.94
C SER A 458 8.46 8.43 -12.44
N HIS A 459 7.98 7.59 -13.36
CA HIS A 459 7.05 6.51 -13.07
C HIS A 459 7.55 5.62 -11.91
N ALA A 460 8.81 5.18 -11.97
CA ALA A 460 9.45 4.38 -10.91
C ALA A 460 9.41 5.09 -9.56
N ALA A 461 9.68 6.39 -9.54
CA ALA A 461 9.75 7.15 -8.31
C ALA A 461 8.38 7.35 -7.65
N VAL A 462 7.36 7.68 -8.44
CA VAL A 462 6.00 7.89 -7.96
C VAL A 462 5.39 6.59 -7.43
N VAL A 463 5.48 5.52 -8.22
CA VAL A 463 4.90 4.21 -7.87
C VAL A 463 5.69 3.56 -6.72
N GLY A 464 7.02 3.65 -6.73
CA GLY A 464 7.86 3.14 -5.65
C GLY A 464 7.52 3.76 -4.29
N ARG A 465 7.28 5.07 -4.24
CA ARG A 465 6.80 5.76 -3.01
C ARG A 465 5.42 5.28 -2.58
N GLN A 466 4.49 5.15 -3.51
CA GLN A 466 3.13 4.69 -3.22
C GLN A 466 3.13 3.26 -2.65
N MET A 467 3.98 2.37 -3.18
CA MET A 467 4.11 1.00 -2.72
C MET A 467 5.00 0.84 -1.47
N GLY A 468 5.68 1.90 -1.03
CA GLY A 468 6.66 1.84 0.05
C GLY A 468 7.89 0.97 -0.28
N LYS A 469 8.22 0.82 -1.55
CA LYS A 469 9.37 0.03 -2.02
C LYS A 469 10.59 0.93 -2.18
N PRO A 470 11.74 0.59 -1.58
CA PRO A 470 13.00 1.32 -1.80
C PRO A 470 13.29 1.48 -3.29
N SER A 471 13.52 2.71 -3.74
CA SER A 471 13.71 3.02 -5.16
C SER A 471 14.83 4.01 -5.38
N VAL A 472 15.76 3.67 -6.26
CA VAL A 472 16.84 4.55 -6.74
C VAL A 472 16.65 4.76 -8.24
N VAL A 473 16.46 5.99 -8.67
CA VAL A 473 16.16 6.32 -10.08
C VAL A 473 17.22 7.24 -10.67
N GLY A 474 17.29 7.35 -12.01
CA GLY A 474 18.20 8.28 -12.66
C GLY A 474 19.67 7.98 -12.41
N CYS A 475 20.01 6.71 -12.20
CA CYS A 475 21.38 6.28 -11.96
C CYS A 475 22.14 6.17 -13.29
N ALA A 476 22.55 7.30 -13.87
CA ALA A 476 23.16 7.34 -15.21
C ALA A 476 24.47 6.52 -15.35
N GLU A 477 25.08 6.14 -14.23
CA GLU A 477 26.26 5.28 -14.17
C GLU A 477 25.96 3.82 -14.49
N ILE A 478 24.72 3.35 -14.28
CA ILE A 478 24.29 2.00 -14.68
C ILE A 478 23.90 2.00 -16.16
N LYS A 479 24.44 1.05 -16.91
CA LYS A 479 24.07 0.81 -18.32
C LYS A 479 23.46 -0.57 -18.46
N PRO A 480 22.14 -0.71 -18.28
CA PRO A 480 21.45 -1.98 -18.40
C PRO A 480 21.39 -2.44 -19.87
N GLU A 481 21.79 -3.68 -20.10
CA GLU A 481 21.64 -4.39 -21.37
C GLU A 481 20.60 -5.49 -21.17
N GLU A 482 19.32 -5.09 -21.10
CA GLU A 482 18.20 -5.94 -20.69
C GLU A 482 18.10 -7.24 -21.51
N ALA A 483 18.29 -7.16 -22.83
CA ALA A 483 18.29 -8.32 -23.73
C ALA A 483 19.39 -9.34 -23.42
N LYS A 484 20.50 -8.90 -22.83
CA LYS A 484 21.66 -9.74 -22.47
C LYS A 484 21.73 -10.02 -20.96
N ARG A 485 20.79 -9.49 -20.18
CA ARG A 485 20.61 -9.75 -18.74
C ARG A 485 21.83 -9.39 -17.87
N PHE A 486 22.41 -8.22 -18.11
CA PHE A 486 23.41 -7.63 -17.24
C PHE A 486 23.36 -6.11 -17.28
N PHE A 487 23.96 -5.44 -16.30
CA PHE A 487 24.30 -4.02 -16.41
C PHE A 487 25.77 -3.78 -16.08
N ASN A 488 26.34 -2.72 -16.66
CA ASN A 488 27.69 -2.29 -16.37
C ASN A 488 27.67 -1.02 -15.52
N VAL A 489 28.61 -0.94 -14.57
CA VAL A 489 28.95 0.27 -13.82
C VAL A 489 30.45 0.44 -13.84
N GLY A 490 30.94 1.40 -14.64
CA GLY A 490 32.38 1.56 -14.88
C GLY A 490 32.99 0.26 -15.45
N LYS A 491 33.82 -0.42 -14.65
CA LYS A 491 34.46 -1.71 -15.00
C LYS A 491 33.75 -2.94 -14.42
N THR A 492 32.77 -2.74 -13.54
CA THR A 492 32.08 -3.83 -12.85
C THR A 492 30.85 -4.23 -13.66
N LYS A 493 30.74 -5.53 -13.95
CA LYS A 493 29.59 -6.12 -14.63
C LYS A 493 28.77 -6.90 -13.60
N VAL A 494 27.48 -6.58 -13.48
CA VAL A 494 26.55 -7.28 -12.59
C VAL A 494 25.54 -8.04 -13.45
N THR A 495 25.46 -9.36 -13.25
CA THR A 495 24.58 -10.26 -14.02
C THR A 495 23.29 -10.60 -13.29
N GLU A 496 22.29 -11.09 -14.03
CA GLU A 496 21.04 -11.60 -13.44
C GLU A 496 21.32 -12.64 -12.36
N GLY A 497 20.66 -12.50 -11.21
CA GLY A 497 20.84 -13.38 -10.06
C GLY A 497 21.91 -12.94 -9.06
N GLU A 498 22.79 -12.01 -9.42
CA GLU A 498 23.75 -11.44 -8.48
C GLU A 498 23.06 -10.55 -7.43
N TRP A 499 23.63 -10.51 -6.23
CA TRP A 499 23.09 -9.72 -5.14
C TRP A 499 23.55 -8.27 -5.22
N ILE A 500 22.59 -7.36 -5.17
CA ILE A 500 22.83 -5.94 -4.94
C ILE A 500 21.97 -5.45 -3.78
N SER A 501 22.40 -4.34 -3.21
CA SER A 501 21.69 -3.63 -2.17
C SER A 501 21.44 -2.19 -2.61
N ILE A 502 20.22 -1.70 -2.49
CA ILE A 502 19.87 -0.32 -2.83
C ILE A 502 19.37 0.40 -1.58
N ASP A 503 19.92 1.59 -1.35
CA ASP A 503 19.48 2.51 -0.31
C ASP A 503 18.65 3.61 -0.96
N GLY A 504 17.33 3.45 -0.88
CA GLY A 504 16.37 4.40 -1.40
C GLY A 504 16.33 5.74 -0.66
N THR A 505 17.05 5.86 0.46
CA THR A 505 17.16 7.08 1.28
C THR A 505 18.36 7.92 0.86
N SER A 506 19.52 7.30 0.60
CA SER A 506 20.73 7.98 0.14
C SER A 506 20.93 7.97 -1.37
N GLY A 507 20.15 7.16 -2.10
CA GLY A 507 20.30 6.97 -3.55
C GLY A 507 21.48 6.07 -3.93
N GLU A 508 22.03 5.31 -2.99
CA GLU A 508 23.24 4.49 -3.23
C GLU A 508 22.89 3.08 -3.70
N VAL A 509 23.64 2.60 -4.69
CA VAL A 509 23.61 1.21 -5.17
C VAL A 509 24.90 0.55 -4.72
N LEU A 510 24.80 -0.50 -3.91
CA LEU A 510 25.92 -1.19 -3.30
C LEU A 510 26.01 -2.64 -3.79
N HIS A 511 27.24 -3.11 -3.96
CA HIS A 511 27.50 -4.50 -4.35
C HIS A 511 27.26 -5.46 -3.17
N GLY A 512 26.62 -6.60 -3.43
CA GLY A 512 26.42 -7.65 -2.44
C GLY A 512 25.16 -7.49 -1.60
N GLN A 513 25.01 -8.40 -0.63
CA GLN A 513 23.88 -8.45 0.29
C GLN A 513 24.25 -7.78 1.61
N ILE A 514 23.81 -6.54 1.80
CA ILE A 514 24.03 -5.80 3.05
C ILE A 514 22.97 -6.23 4.09
N PRO A 515 23.38 -6.59 5.31
CA PRO A 515 22.45 -6.83 6.40
C PRO A 515 21.62 -5.59 6.73
N THR A 516 20.33 -5.79 6.98
CA THR A 516 19.47 -4.72 7.47
C THR A 516 19.46 -4.73 8.99
N GLN A 517 19.38 -3.56 9.60
CA GLN A 517 19.13 -3.35 11.01
C GLN A 517 17.70 -2.83 11.24
N PRO A 518 17.16 -2.97 12.46
CA PRO A 518 15.84 -2.43 12.80
C PRO A 518 15.76 -0.91 12.58
N SER A 519 14.56 -0.41 12.28
CA SER A 519 14.34 1.03 12.06
C SER A 519 14.76 1.87 13.27
N GLU A 520 15.00 3.16 13.06
CA GLU A 520 15.43 4.07 14.13
C GLU A 520 14.44 4.10 15.32
N ILE A 521 13.14 4.00 15.03
CA ILE A 521 12.08 3.88 16.05
C ILE A 521 12.29 2.61 16.89
N ILE A 522 12.57 1.47 16.25
CA ILE A 522 12.82 0.20 16.95
C ILE A 522 14.13 0.26 17.75
N GLN A 523 15.16 0.92 17.23
CA GLN A 523 16.42 1.11 17.96
C GLN A 523 16.19 1.92 19.24
N VAL A 524 15.34 2.95 19.21
CA VAL A 524 14.94 3.69 20.41
C VAL A 524 14.16 2.80 21.38
N ILE A 525 13.18 2.03 20.88
CA ILE A 525 12.36 1.12 21.70
C ILE A 525 13.20 0.03 22.38
N ARG A 526 14.20 -0.51 21.69
CA ARG A 526 15.12 -1.52 22.23
C ARG A 526 16.19 -0.94 23.16
N GLY A 527 16.29 0.38 23.27
CA GLY A 527 17.28 1.07 24.10
C GLY A 527 18.65 1.24 23.45
N ASN A 528 18.79 0.96 22.15
CA ASN A 528 20.03 1.13 21.39
C ASN A 528 20.30 2.60 21.01
N LYS A 529 19.26 3.44 20.99
CA LYS A 529 19.35 4.88 20.70
C LYS A 529 18.50 5.69 21.68
N LYS A 530 18.90 6.90 22.07
CA LYS A 530 18.08 7.70 23.00
C LYS A 530 16.92 8.37 22.25
N PRO A 531 15.71 8.49 22.85
CA PRO A 531 14.58 9.20 22.23
C PRO A 531 14.89 10.63 21.76
N LYS A 532 15.74 11.35 22.49
CA LYS A 532 16.14 12.74 22.14
C LYS A 532 17.01 12.82 20.88
N GLU A 533 17.67 11.73 20.49
CA GLU A 533 18.58 11.65 19.34
C GLU A 533 17.84 11.25 18.06
N SER A 534 16.52 11.01 18.12
CA SER A 534 15.68 10.66 16.98
C SER A 534 14.50 11.62 16.85
N LYS A 535 14.57 12.52 15.86
CA LYS A 535 13.46 13.42 15.54
C LYS A 535 12.26 12.65 14.98
N ILE A 536 12.52 11.62 14.17
CA ILE A 536 11.50 10.72 13.62
C ILE A 536 10.70 10.07 14.75
N TYR A 537 11.35 9.55 15.79
CA TYR A 537 10.67 8.96 16.94
C TYR A 537 9.82 9.99 17.71
N GLN A 538 10.30 11.23 17.85
CA GLN A 538 9.57 12.30 18.53
C GLN A 538 8.29 12.67 17.78
N ASP A 539 8.37 12.88 16.47
CA ASP A 539 7.23 13.25 15.64
C ASP A 539 6.21 12.10 15.56
N PHE A 540 6.69 10.86 15.43
CA PHE A 540 5.88 9.64 15.47
C PHE A 540 5.12 9.50 16.79
N THR A 541 5.80 9.65 17.93
CA THR A 541 5.18 9.56 19.26
C THR A 541 4.19 10.70 19.49
N LYS A 542 4.51 11.91 19.00
CA LYS A 542 3.64 13.09 19.11
C LYS A 542 2.34 12.88 18.33
N LEU A 543 2.40 12.42 17.08
CA LEU A 543 1.22 12.08 16.28
C LEU A 543 0.35 11.02 17.00
N LEU A 544 0.96 9.94 17.45
CA LEU A 544 0.25 8.85 18.14
C LEU A 544 -0.35 9.27 19.48
N SER A 545 0.24 10.27 20.16
CA SER A 545 -0.33 10.84 21.38
C SER A 545 -1.63 11.61 21.10
N TRP A 546 -1.74 12.26 19.93
CA TRP A 546 -2.98 12.89 19.49
C TRP A 546 -4.04 11.85 19.16
N ALA A 547 -3.64 10.77 18.49
CA ALA A 547 -4.53 9.65 18.18
C ALA A 547 -5.13 9.04 19.46
N ASP A 548 -4.33 8.84 20.50
CA ASP A 548 -4.78 8.29 21.78
C ASP A 548 -5.80 9.17 22.52
N GLN A 549 -5.71 10.49 22.38
CA GLN A 549 -6.66 11.42 23.00
C GLN A 549 -8.06 11.34 22.36
N ILE A 550 -8.14 10.82 21.14
CA ILE A 550 -9.34 10.87 20.31
C ILE A 550 -10.00 9.49 20.18
N ARG A 551 -9.21 8.42 20.04
CA ARG A 551 -9.74 7.07 19.80
C ARG A 551 -10.62 6.58 20.95
N LYS A 552 -11.72 5.89 20.61
CA LYS A 552 -12.56 5.17 21.59
C LYS A 552 -12.17 3.71 21.76
N LEU A 553 -11.83 3.03 20.65
CA LEU A 553 -11.37 1.65 20.68
C LEU A 553 -10.04 1.56 21.43
N LYS A 554 -9.95 0.58 22.33
CA LYS A 554 -8.67 0.18 22.90
C LYS A 554 -7.86 -0.62 21.87
N VAL A 555 -6.54 -0.51 21.92
CA VAL A 555 -5.65 -1.26 21.03
C VAL A 555 -4.78 -2.18 21.87
N ARG A 556 -4.99 -3.49 21.72
CA ARG A 556 -4.18 -4.54 22.35
C ARG A 556 -3.25 -5.18 21.31
N ALA A 557 -2.35 -6.03 21.78
CA ALA A 557 -1.44 -6.77 20.92
C ALA A 557 -1.67 -8.29 20.95
N ASN A 558 -1.36 -8.95 19.85
CA ASN A 558 -1.22 -10.39 19.72
C ASN A 558 0.26 -10.70 19.93
N THR A 559 0.59 -11.27 21.08
CA THR A 559 1.98 -11.53 21.47
C THR A 559 2.05 -12.72 22.41
N ASP A 560 3.03 -13.57 22.14
CA ASP A 560 3.22 -14.84 22.85
C ASP A 560 4.57 -14.85 23.61
N THR A 561 5.40 -13.81 23.44
CA THR A 561 6.73 -13.71 24.01
C THR A 561 6.90 -12.41 24.82
N PRO A 562 7.73 -12.41 25.88
CA PRO A 562 8.00 -11.20 26.65
C PRO A 562 8.63 -10.07 25.81
N GLU A 563 9.47 -10.42 24.82
CA GLU A 563 10.10 -9.44 23.94
C GLU A 563 9.07 -8.70 23.09
N ASP A 564 8.18 -9.45 22.42
CA ASP A 564 7.14 -8.87 21.60
C ASP A 564 6.14 -8.05 22.44
N ALA A 565 5.86 -8.47 23.67
CA ALA A 565 5.03 -7.73 24.60
C ALA A 565 5.66 -6.39 25.01
N ARG A 566 6.98 -6.36 25.23
CA ARG A 566 7.70 -5.10 25.48
C ARG A 566 7.61 -4.15 24.29
N ILE A 567 7.81 -4.67 23.07
CA ILE A 567 7.70 -3.89 21.83
C ILE A 567 6.28 -3.36 21.66
N ALA A 568 5.26 -4.20 21.85
CA ALA A 568 3.86 -3.82 21.78
C ALA A 568 3.51 -2.70 22.77
N LEU A 569 3.94 -2.84 24.03
CA LEU A 569 3.71 -1.82 25.06
C LEU A 569 4.42 -0.50 24.73
N ALA A 570 5.64 -0.56 24.19
CA ALA A 570 6.37 0.63 23.74
C ALA A 570 5.68 1.33 22.56
N PHE A 571 4.95 0.58 21.72
CA PHE A 571 4.07 1.12 20.69
C PHE A 571 2.69 1.57 21.21
N GLY A 572 2.44 1.49 22.51
CA GLY A 572 1.22 1.95 23.16
C GLY A 572 0.09 0.92 23.19
N ALA A 573 0.38 -0.38 23.11
CA ALA A 573 -0.62 -1.41 23.34
C ALA A 573 -1.11 -1.38 24.79
N GLU A 574 -2.44 -1.45 24.98
CA GLU A 574 -3.11 -1.36 26.27
C GLU A 574 -3.44 -2.74 26.87
N GLY A 575 -2.66 -3.76 26.49
CA GLY A 575 -2.90 -5.15 26.86
C GLY A 575 -2.49 -6.13 25.78
N VAL A 576 -2.57 -7.41 26.10
CA VAL A 576 -2.49 -8.51 25.15
C VAL A 576 -3.91 -9.00 24.92
N GLY A 577 -4.38 -9.01 23.67
CA GLY A 577 -5.71 -9.52 23.30
C GLY A 577 -5.67 -10.98 22.83
N LEU A 578 -4.48 -11.51 22.54
CA LEU A 578 -4.25 -12.92 22.24
C LEU A 578 -2.79 -13.30 22.52
N ALA A 579 -2.57 -14.13 23.53
CA ALA A 579 -1.37 -14.92 23.72
C ALA A 579 -1.67 -16.39 23.40
N ARG A 580 -1.04 -16.91 22.36
CA ARG A 580 -1.13 -18.29 21.89
C ARG A 580 -0.18 -19.16 22.69
N THR A 581 -0.75 -20.09 23.45
CA THR A 581 0.06 -21.00 24.28
C THR A 581 0.82 -22.03 23.47
N GLU A 582 0.51 -22.17 22.19
CA GLU A 582 0.99 -23.29 21.38
C GLU A 582 2.37 -23.04 20.84
N HIS A 583 2.65 -21.77 20.54
CA HIS A 583 3.99 -21.27 20.25
C HIS A 583 4.95 -21.48 21.43
N MET A 584 4.43 -21.50 22.66
CA MET A 584 5.25 -21.82 23.84
C MET A 584 5.65 -23.31 23.89
N PHE A 585 5.00 -24.21 23.15
CA PHE A 585 5.38 -25.63 23.14
C PHE A 585 6.36 -25.99 22.00
N PHE A 586 6.43 -25.20 20.94
CA PHE A 586 7.26 -25.51 19.76
C PHE A 586 8.78 -25.31 19.98
N ALA A 587 9.20 -24.77 21.12
CA ALA A 587 10.62 -24.67 21.45
C ALA A 587 11.27 -26.07 21.48
N ARG A 588 12.46 -26.22 20.87
CA ARG A 588 13.17 -27.51 20.71
C ARG A 588 13.33 -28.30 22.01
N GLU A 589 13.51 -27.62 23.13
CA GLU A 589 13.67 -28.23 24.46
C GLU A 589 12.36 -28.80 25.04
N ARG A 590 11.20 -28.37 24.52
CA ARG A 590 9.86 -28.70 25.03
C ARG A 590 9.14 -29.73 24.18
N LEU A 591 9.47 -29.80 22.89
CA LEU A 591 8.95 -30.78 21.94
C LEU A 591 9.00 -32.25 22.43
N PRO A 592 10.08 -32.72 23.10
CA PRO A 592 10.11 -34.08 23.63
C PRO A 592 9.04 -34.35 24.70
N PHE A 593 8.76 -33.38 25.57
CA PHE A 593 7.79 -33.54 26.67
C PHE A 593 6.34 -33.49 26.18
N ILE A 594 6.05 -32.66 25.16
CA ILE A 594 4.72 -32.68 24.54
C ILE A 594 4.51 -33.95 23.71
N THR A 595 5.55 -34.47 23.05
CA THR A 595 5.49 -35.77 22.38
C THR A 595 5.24 -36.90 23.38
N GLU A 596 5.92 -36.89 24.53
CA GLU A 596 5.69 -37.84 25.63
C GLU A 596 4.22 -37.78 26.12
N MET A 597 3.67 -36.57 26.28
CA MET A 597 2.26 -36.38 26.63
C MET A 597 1.31 -36.98 25.58
N ILE A 598 1.58 -36.77 24.28
CA ILE A 598 0.73 -37.27 23.19
C ILE A 598 0.78 -38.80 23.10
N LEU A 599 1.94 -39.40 23.37
CA LEU A 599 2.15 -40.85 23.37
C LEU A 599 1.61 -41.55 24.62
N SER A 600 1.25 -40.79 25.67
CA SER A 600 0.72 -41.35 26.92
C SER A 600 -0.64 -42.02 26.70
N GLU A 601 -0.79 -43.24 27.25
CA GLU A 601 -2.01 -44.05 27.11
C GLU A 601 -2.94 -43.87 28.33
N THR A 602 -2.38 -43.48 29.47
CA THR A 602 -3.13 -43.23 30.71
C THR A 602 -3.10 -41.77 31.14
N GLU A 603 -4.09 -41.35 31.92
CA GLU A 603 -4.17 -40.00 32.51
C GLU A 603 -2.97 -39.71 33.43
N GLU A 604 -2.53 -40.69 34.23
CA GLU A 604 -1.38 -40.56 35.13
C GLU A 604 -0.05 -40.33 34.39
N GLU A 605 0.18 -41.07 33.30
CA GLU A 605 1.34 -40.84 32.42
C GLU A 605 1.28 -39.45 31.81
N ARG A 606 0.09 -39.01 31.38
CA ARG A 606 -0.10 -37.69 30.78
C ARG A 606 0.18 -36.57 31.78
N LYS A 607 -0.33 -36.67 33.01
CA LYS A 607 -0.05 -35.73 34.11
C LYS A 607 1.44 -35.66 34.41
N LYS A 608 2.15 -36.80 34.40
CA LYS A 608 3.60 -36.83 34.59
C LYS A 608 4.35 -36.09 33.49
N ALA A 609 3.96 -36.27 32.22
CA ALA A 609 4.54 -35.53 31.10
C ALA A 609 4.24 -34.02 31.20
N LEU A 610 2.99 -33.66 31.52
CA LEU A 610 2.54 -32.27 31.71
C LEU A 610 3.28 -31.56 32.84
N SER A 611 3.60 -32.26 33.94
CA SER A 611 4.37 -31.70 35.06
C SER A 611 5.77 -31.21 34.66
N LYS A 612 6.36 -31.80 33.60
CA LYS A 612 7.65 -31.37 33.03
C LYS A 612 7.52 -30.08 32.22
N LEU A 613 6.35 -29.82 31.62
CA LEU A 613 6.05 -28.62 30.84
C LEU A 613 5.68 -27.42 31.73
N LEU A 614 5.12 -27.67 32.91
CA LEU A 614 4.66 -26.64 33.84
C LEU A 614 5.69 -25.54 34.15
N PRO A 615 6.98 -25.84 34.48
CA PRO A 615 7.96 -24.80 34.80
C PRO A 615 8.29 -23.89 33.62
N PHE A 616 8.25 -24.43 32.40
CA PHE A 616 8.52 -23.67 31.17
C PHE A 616 7.41 -22.66 30.90
N GLN A 617 6.15 -23.10 30.93
CA GLN A 617 5.02 -22.18 30.75
C GLN A 617 4.94 -21.14 31.87
N LYS A 618 5.15 -21.54 33.13
CA LYS A 618 5.18 -20.60 34.25
C LYS A 618 6.21 -19.49 34.03
N LYS A 619 7.40 -19.84 33.54
CA LYS A 619 8.47 -18.86 33.23
C LYS A 619 8.04 -17.90 32.12
N ASP A 620 7.44 -18.41 31.06
CA ASP A 620 6.99 -17.59 29.94
C ASP A 620 5.88 -16.61 30.36
N PHE A 621 4.86 -17.10 31.08
CA PHE A 621 3.79 -16.25 31.60
C PHE A 621 4.31 -15.23 32.61
N TYR A 622 5.25 -15.61 33.48
CA TYR A 622 5.89 -14.66 34.39
C TYR A 622 6.56 -13.52 33.61
N GLY A 623 7.31 -13.85 32.55
CA GLY A 623 7.92 -12.86 31.67
C GLY A 623 6.87 -11.97 30.99
N LEU A 624 5.82 -12.57 30.45
CA LEU A 624 4.75 -11.88 29.74
C LEU A 624 4.01 -10.88 30.65
N PHE A 625 3.55 -11.32 31.82
CA PHE A 625 2.86 -10.45 32.78
C PHE A 625 3.76 -9.32 33.30
N LYS A 626 5.05 -9.60 33.54
CA LYS A 626 6.02 -8.60 34.00
C LYS A 626 6.21 -7.48 32.98
N GLU A 627 6.35 -7.82 31.70
CA GLU A 627 6.52 -6.83 30.63
C GLU A 627 5.25 -6.02 30.40
N MET A 628 4.07 -6.60 30.62
CA MET A 628 2.78 -5.91 30.46
C MET A 628 2.41 -4.97 31.61
N ARG A 629 3.18 -4.95 32.72
CA ARG A 629 3.10 -3.94 33.79
C ARG A 629 1.69 -3.64 34.31
N GLY A 630 0.88 -4.69 34.51
CA GLY A 630 -0.48 -4.56 35.02
C GLY A 630 -1.53 -4.20 33.97
N HIS A 631 -1.21 -4.27 32.67
CA HIS A 631 -2.23 -4.32 31.62
C HIS A 631 -2.84 -5.73 31.54
N PRO A 632 -4.08 -5.87 31.04
CA PRO A 632 -4.73 -7.16 30.86
C PRO A 632 -3.99 -8.03 29.84
N VAL A 633 -3.91 -9.32 30.13
CA VAL A 633 -3.26 -10.31 29.24
C VAL A 633 -4.23 -11.45 28.98
N THR A 634 -4.79 -11.48 27.76
CA THR A 634 -5.69 -12.53 27.30
C THR A 634 -4.90 -13.73 26.79
N ILE A 635 -4.99 -14.86 27.48
CA ILE A 635 -4.27 -16.10 27.19
C ILE A 635 -5.26 -17.13 26.65
N ARG A 636 -4.98 -17.64 25.45
CA ARG A 636 -5.78 -18.69 24.83
C ARG A 636 -5.23 -20.06 25.23
N THR A 637 -6.09 -20.91 25.77
CA THR A 637 -5.73 -22.31 26.05
C THR A 637 -5.41 -23.06 24.76
N LEU A 638 -4.79 -24.24 24.87
CA LEU A 638 -4.31 -25.03 23.73
C LEU A 638 -5.40 -25.24 22.65
N ASP A 639 -5.10 -24.83 21.43
CA ASP A 639 -6.01 -24.82 20.29
C ASP A 639 -5.75 -25.88 19.19
N PRO A 640 -4.53 -26.12 18.68
CA PRO A 640 -4.27 -27.01 17.56
C PRO A 640 -4.48 -28.47 17.95
N PRO A 641 -4.80 -29.33 16.96
CA PRO A 641 -4.87 -30.77 17.18
C PRO A 641 -3.49 -31.36 17.50
N LEU A 642 -3.49 -32.46 18.24
CA LEU A 642 -2.24 -33.05 18.76
C LEU A 642 -1.26 -33.50 17.67
N HIS A 643 -1.73 -33.83 16.47
CA HIS A 643 -0.86 -34.27 15.37
C HIS A 643 0.07 -33.16 14.85
N GLU A 644 -0.24 -31.87 15.07
CA GLU A 644 0.64 -30.76 14.65
C GLU A 644 1.96 -30.72 15.44
N PHE A 645 2.01 -31.34 16.63
CA PHE A 645 3.24 -31.45 17.43
C PHE A 645 4.07 -32.69 17.08
N LEU A 646 3.56 -33.57 16.20
CA LEU A 646 4.23 -34.80 15.80
C LEU A 646 4.93 -34.63 14.44
N PRO A 647 6.00 -35.41 14.16
CA PRO A 647 6.60 -35.45 12.84
C PRO A 647 5.61 -35.91 11.77
N ARG A 648 5.83 -35.47 10.52
CA ARG A 648 4.96 -35.86 9.40
C ARG A 648 5.01 -37.37 9.19
N LYS A 649 3.86 -37.93 8.84
CA LYS A 649 3.68 -39.37 8.61
C LYS A 649 4.64 -39.88 7.53
N GLU A 650 4.81 -39.12 6.45
CA GLU A 650 5.68 -39.47 5.32
C GLU A 650 7.15 -39.53 5.76
N ASP A 651 7.59 -38.55 6.55
CA ASP A 651 8.96 -38.48 7.08
C ASP A 651 9.27 -39.68 7.98
N LEU A 652 8.33 -40.02 8.87
CA LEU A 652 8.45 -41.21 9.73
C LEU A 652 8.46 -42.51 8.92
N MET A 653 7.65 -42.62 7.87
CA MET A 653 7.63 -43.80 7.00
C MET A 653 8.95 -43.96 6.23
N VAL A 654 9.53 -42.86 5.75
CA VAL A 654 10.84 -42.86 5.09
C VAL A 654 11.95 -43.22 6.07
N GLU A 655 11.98 -42.60 7.27
CA GLU A 655 12.98 -42.92 8.30
C GLU A 655 12.89 -44.40 8.72
N LEU A 656 11.68 -44.93 8.89
CA LEU A 656 11.46 -46.34 9.22
C LEU A 656 11.94 -47.27 8.10
N ALA A 657 11.67 -46.92 6.83
CA ALA A 657 12.14 -47.70 5.68
C ALA A 657 13.67 -47.73 5.60
N VAL A 658 14.33 -46.59 5.84
CA VAL A 658 15.79 -46.48 5.86
C VAL A 658 16.39 -47.30 7.01
N LEU A 659 15.86 -47.16 8.24
CA LEU A 659 16.38 -47.89 9.40
C LEU A 659 16.21 -49.41 9.25
N ARG A 660 15.10 -49.87 8.67
CA ARG A 660 14.87 -51.30 8.39
C ARG A 660 15.90 -51.90 7.41
N THR A 661 16.54 -51.09 6.57
CA THR A 661 17.59 -51.57 5.65
C THR A 661 18.97 -51.75 6.30
N ARG A 662 19.24 -51.14 7.46
CA ARG A 662 20.58 -51.06 8.06
C ARG A 662 20.91 -52.15 9.11
N LYS A 663 19.94 -52.98 9.51
CA LYS A 663 20.08 -54.22 10.33
C LYS A 663 21.12 -54.17 11.47
N ASN A 664 21.00 -53.22 12.40
CA ASN A 664 21.79 -53.18 13.65
C ASN A 664 20.90 -53.29 14.92
N LYS A 665 21.43 -53.91 15.99
CA LYS A 665 20.69 -54.14 17.27
C LYS A 665 20.32 -52.87 18.05
N GLU A 666 21.12 -51.80 17.97
CA GLU A 666 20.75 -50.50 18.58
C GLU A 666 19.62 -49.81 17.80
N GLU A 667 19.50 -50.08 16.50
CA GLU A 667 18.44 -49.51 15.65
C GLU A 667 17.11 -50.26 15.80
N GLU A 668 17.12 -51.51 16.28
CA GLU A 668 15.90 -52.31 16.54
C GLU A 668 14.98 -51.65 17.57
N LYS A 669 15.57 -51.07 18.64
CA LYS A 669 14.82 -50.32 19.64
C LYS A 669 14.24 -49.02 19.06
N LYS A 670 15.03 -48.32 18.25
CA LYS A 670 14.60 -47.08 17.57
C LYS A 670 13.50 -47.35 16.54
N VAL A 671 13.54 -48.49 15.85
CA VAL A 671 12.48 -48.94 14.93
C VAL A 671 11.17 -49.18 15.69
N GLN A 672 11.20 -49.87 16.84
CA GLN A 672 10.01 -50.07 17.67
C GLN A 672 9.41 -48.75 18.19
N GLU A 673 10.26 -47.82 18.62
CA GLU A 673 9.84 -46.48 19.06
C GLU A 673 9.18 -45.69 17.92
N LEU A 674 9.76 -45.72 16.72
CA LEU A 674 9.21 -45.06 15.52
C LEU A 674 7.94 -45.74 15.01
N GLU A 675 7.80 -47.06 15.14
CA GLU A 675 6.56 -47.78 14.80
C GLU A 675 5.41 -47.36 15.72
N LYS A 676 5.65 -47.31 17.03
CA LYS A 676 4.65 -46.84 18.00
C LYS A 676 4.28 -45.37 17.74
N LEU A 677 5.25 -44.53 17.43
CA LEU A 677 5.03 -43.14 17.05
C LEU A 677 4.19 -43.04 15.76
N LEU A 678 4.51 -43.82 14.73
CA LEU A 678 3.78 -43.83 13.46
C LEU A 678 2.34 -44.32 13.63
N GLU A 679 2.10 -45.32 14.47
CA GLU A 679 0.75 -45.80 14.81
C GLU A 679 -0.05 -44.71 15.53
N ARG A 680 0.57 -43.99 16.46
CA ARG A 680 -0.07 -42.86 17.13
C ARG A 680 -0.37 -41.72 16.16
N VAL A 681 0.57 -41.36 15.28
CA VAL A 681 0.38 -40.35 14.23
C VAL A 681 -0.78 -40.74 13.32
N LYS A 682 -0.89 -42.01 12.92
CA LYS A 682 -2.03 -42.50 12.11
C LYS A 682 -3.36 -42.38 12.84
N THR A 683 -3.37 -42.67 14.14
CA THR A 683 -4.58 -42.61 14.97
C THR A 683 -5.06 -41.17 15.19
N LEU A 684 -4.12 -40.24 15.35
CA LEU A 684 -4.39 -38.81 15.55
C LEU A 684 -4.52 -38.03 14.23
N SER A 685 -4.28 -38.69 13.09
CA SER A 685 -4.42 -38.08 11.77
C SER A 685 -5.89 -37.85 11.48
N GLU A 686 -6.21 -36.63 11.10
CA GLU A 686 -7.58 -36.24 10.77
C GLU A 686 -7.69 -35.87 9.29
N PHE A 687 -8.86 -36.10 8.70
CA PHE A 687 -9.13 -35.69 7.32
C PHE A 687 -9.16 -34.16 7.16
N ASN A 688 -9.73 -33.46 8.16
CA ASN A 688 -9.83 -31.99 8.16
C ASN A 688 -9.40 -31.44 9.53
N PRO A 689 -8.09 -31.28 9.79
CA PRO A 689 -7.54 -30.82 11.07
C PRO A 689 -8.16 -29.54 11.62
N MET A 690 -8.52 -28.61 10.72
CA MET A 690 -9.17 -27.34 11.06
C MET A 690 -10.46 -27.52 11.88
N LEU A 691 -11.24 -28.57 11.59
CA LEU A 691 -12.55 -28.81 12.22
C LEU A 691 -12.54 -30.01 13.18
N GLY A 692 -11.35 -30.54 13.49
CA GLY A 692 -11.18 -31.80 14.21
C GLY A 692 -11.19 -31.70 15.74
N HIS A 693 -10.45 -32.61 16.38
CA HIS A 693 -10.32 -32.77 17.82
C HIS A 693 -9.27 -31.80 18.38
N ARG A 694 -9.70 -30.56 18.55
CA ARG A 694 -8.85 -29.43 18.90
C ARG A 694 -9.59 -28.44 19.83
N GLY A 695 -8.91 -27.41 20.31
CA GLY A 695 -9.50 -26.36 21.16
C GLY A 695 -10.24 -26.88 22.39
N CYS A 696 -11.41 -26.34 22.70
CA CYS A 696 -12.19 -26.77 23.87
C CYS A 696 -12.53 -28.27 23.86
N ARG A 697 -12.67 -28.91 22.68
CA ARG A 697 -12.99 -30.34 22.56
C ARG A 697 -11.84 -31.19 23.10
N LEU A 698 -10.61 -30.77 22.84
CA LEU A 698 -9.41 -31.40 23.38
C LEU A 698 -9.35 -31.23 24.90
N GLY A 699 -9.62 -30.03 25.39
CA GLY A 699 -9.70 -29.74 26.83
C GLY A 699 -10.83 -30.46 27.56
N ILE A 700 -11.91 -30.83 26.87
CA ILE A 700 -13.00 -31.65 27.43
C ILE A 700 -12.58 -33.12 27.51
N SER A 701 -11.93 -33.64 26.46
CA SER A 701 -11.46 -35.03 26.45
C SER A 701 -10.28 -35.28 27.38
N TYR A 702 -9.40 -34.29 27.52
CA TYR A 702 -8.18 -34.36 28.33
C TYR A 702 -8.07 -33.13 29.27
N PRO A 703 -8.90 -33.06 30.32
CA PRO A 703 -8.96 -31.93 31.25
C PRO A 703 -7.62 -31.55 31.86
N GLU A 704 -6.74 -32.52 32.11
CA GLU A 704 -5.43 -32.33 32.72
C GLU A 704 -4.51 -31.38 31.94
N ILE A 705 -4.71 -31.24 30.62
CA ILE A 705 -3.99 -30.26 29.80
C ILE A 705 -4.33 -28.84 30.24
N ILE A 706 -5.63 -28.57 30.41
CA ILE A 706 -6.15 -27.26 30.83
C ILE A 706 -5.78 -26.99 32.29
N GLU A 707 -5.87 -28.00 33.16
CA GLU A 707 -5.42 -27.89 34.55
C GLU A 707 -3.96 -27.45 34.64
N MET A 708 -3.07 -28.05 33.83
CA MET A 708 -1.66 -27.66 33.78
C MET A 708 -1.47 -26.22 33.30
N GLN A 709 -2.15 -25.82 32.22
CA GLN A 709 -2.04 -24.46 31.69
C GLN A 709 -2.54 -23.42 32.68
N VAL A 710 -3.71 -23.64 33.29
CA VAL A 710 -4.27 -22.76 34.31
C VAL A 710 -3.35 -22.69 35.54
N THR A 711 -2.79 -23.83 35.97
CA THR A 711 -1.79 -23.85 37.05
C THR A 711 -0.58 -22.97 36.70
N ALA A 712 -0.03 -23.10 35.49
CA ALA A 712 1.11 -22.30 35.04
C ALA A 712 0.82 -20.79 35.08
N ILE A 713 -0.35 -20.39 34.56
CA ILE A 713 -0.81 -19.00 34.51
C ILE A 713 -0.93 -18.42 35.92
N PHE A 714 -1.66 -19.09 36.81
CA PHE A 714 -1.93 -18.57 38.15
C PHE A 714 -0.73 -18.66 39.08
N GLU A 715 0.17 -19.65 38.92
CA GLU A 715 1.42 -19.67 39.66
C GLU A 715 2.33 -18.49 39.29
N ALA A 716 2.42 -18.17 37.98
CA ALA A 716 3.17 -17.02 37.50
C ALA A 716 2.57 -15.70 38.00
N ALA A 717 1.25 -15.56 37.93
CA ALA A 717 0.54 -14.39 38.41
C ALA A 717 0.67 -14.23 39.94
N CYS A 718 0.56 -15.31 40.72
CA CYS A 718 0.75 -15.30 42.16
C CYS A 718 2.17 -14.89 42.55
N GLN A 719 3.17 -15.34 41.79
CA GLN A 719 4.56 -14.95 42.02
C GLN A 719 4.74 -13.44 41.84
N LEU A 720 4.24 -12.86 40.75
CA LEU A 720 4.32 -11.41 40.49
C LEU A 720 3.50 -10.58 41.49
N ALA A 721 2.35 -11.09 41.92
CA ALA A 721 1.54 -10.44 42.95
C ALA A 721 2.28 -10.39 44.31
N LYS A 722 3.03 -11.45 44.67
CA LYS A 722 3.93 -11.45 45.85
C LYS A 722 5.07 -10.44 45.70
N GLU A 723 5.53 -10.20 44.47
CA GLU A 723 6.48 -9.14 44.10
C GLU A 723 5.81 -7.74 44.05
N LYS A 724 4.56 -7.60 44.49
CA LYS A 724 3.76 -6.36 44.50
C LYS A 724 3.48 -5.77 43.11
N GLN A 725 3.54 -6.59 42.06
CA GLN A 725 3.14 -6.19 40.72
C GLN A 725 1.65 -6.51 40.51
N LYS A 726 0.94 -5.61 39.81
CA LYS A 726 -0.44 -5.85 39.39
C LYS A 726 -0.46 -6.79 38.18
N VAL A 727 -1.37 -7.76 38.19
CA VAL A 727 -1.53 -8.74 37.12
C VAL A 727 -3.02 -8.98 36.90
N TYR A 728 -3.46 -9.00 35.64
CA TYR A 728 -4.85 -9.22 35.24
C TYR A 728 -4.91 -10.28 34.14
N PRO A 729 -4.91 -11.57 34.51
CA PRO A 729 -5.04 -12.65 33.54
C PRO A 729 -6.49 -12.75 33.03
N GLU A 730 -6.65 -12.84 31.71
CA GLU A 730 -7.94 -13.13 31.06
C GLU A 730 -7.79 -14.49 30.35
N ILE A 731 -8.56 -15.51 30.75
CA ILE A 731 -8.42 -16.88 30.24
C ILE A 731 -9.46 -17.08 29.15
N MET A 732 -9.01 -17.42 27.95
CA MET A 732 -9.86 -17.54 26.76
C MET A 732 -9.91 -18.99 26.28
N ILE A 733 -11.13 -19.53 26.21
CA ILE A 733 -11.40 -20.87 25.70
C ILE A 733 -11.69 -20.83 24.19
N PRO A 734 -10.88 -21.51 23.34
CA PRO A 734 -11.05 -21.53 21.89
C PRO A 734 -12.09 -22.55 21.41
N LEU A 735 -12.55 -22.36 20.18
CA LEU A 735 -13.39 -23.25 19.38
C LEU A 735 -14.73 -23.65 20.03
N VAL A 736 -15.26 -22.80 20.90
CA VAL A 736 -16.55 -23.02 21.56
C VAL A 736 -17.66 -22.90 20.53
N GLY A 737 -18.60 -23.85 20.52
CA GLY A 737 -19.82 -23.79 19.71
C GLY A 737 -21.12 -23.74 20.52
N THR A 738 -21.06 -24.13 21.80
CA THR A 738 -22.21 -24.25 22.72
C THR A 738 -21.88 -23.65 24.09
N LYS A 739 -22.92 -23.26 24.85
CA LYS A 739 -22.76 -22.80 26.23
C LYS A 739 -22.15 -23.89 27.10
N GLU A 740 -22.56 -25.14 26.93
CA GLU A 740 -22.16 -26.28 27.75
C GLU A 740 -20.66 -26.59 27.63
N GLU A 741 -20.09 -26.48 26.42
CA GLU A 741 -18.64 -26.59 26.19
C GLU A 741 -17.88 -25.54 27.01
N LEU A 742 -18.34 -24.28 26.99
CA LEU A 742 -17.73 -23.22 27.79
C LEU A 742 -17.87 -23.47 29.29
N VAL A 743 -19.06 -23.86 29.77
CA VAL A 743 -19.32 -24.15 31.18
C VAL A 743 -18.38 -25.25 31.70
N ASN A 744 -18.16 -26.30 30.91
CA ASN A 744 -17.26 -27.38 31.27
C ASN A 744 -15.83 -26.86 31.53
N GLN A 745 -15.28 -26.11 30.57
CA GLN A 745 -13.90 -25.59 30.65
C GLN A 745 -13.75 -24.49 31.69
N LYS A 746 -14.77 -23.64 31.85
CA LYS A 746 -14.82 -22.60 32.89
C LYS A 746 -14.79 -23.22 34.29
N LYS A 747 -15.54 -24.30 34.55
CA LYS A 747 -15.50 -24.99 35.85
C LYS A 747 -14.12 -25.51 36.21
N ILE A 748 -13.41 -26.11 35.24
CA ILE A 748 -12.02 -26.57 35.44
C ILE A 748 -11.12 -25.38 35.76
N THR A 749 -11.24 -24.29 34.98
CA THR A 749 -10.43 -23.08 35.15
C THR A 749 -10.65 -22.44 36.53
N LEU A 750 -11.90 -22.27 36.96
CA LEU A 750 -12.24 -21.66 38.25
C LEU A 750 -11.69 -22.49 39.42
N ARG A 751 -11.93 -23.81 39.40
CA ARG A 751 -11.44 -24.72 40.45
C ARG A 751 -9.92 -24.65 40.61
N VAL A 752 -9.17 -24.79 39.51
CA VAL A 752 -7.71 -24.79 39.55
C VAL A 752 -7.15 -23.41 39.94
N ALA A 753 -7.77 -22.32 39.45
CA ALA A 753 -7.39 -20.97 39.84
C ALA A 753 -7.54 -20.75 41.35
N GLU A 754 -8.67 -21.17 41.94
CA GLU A 754 -8.93 -21.11 43.37
C GLU A 754 -7.92 -21.94 44.17
N GLU A 755 -7.70 -23.21 43.80
CA GLU A 755 -6.71 -24.09 44.45
C GLU A 755 -5.30 -23.47 44.47
N VAL A 756 -4.85 -22.89 43.36
CA VAL A 756 -3.52 -22.27 43.25
C VAL A 756 -3.42 -20.98 44.06
N MET A 757 -4.47 -20.14 44.04
CA MET A 757 -4.54 -18.90 44.81
C MET A 757 -4.56 -19.16 46.32
N GLU A 758 -5.32 -20.14 46.78
CA GLU A 758 -5.37 -20.57 48.19
C GLU A 758 -4.03 -21.11 48.64
N LYS A 759 -3.43 -22.02 47.87
CA LYS A 759 -2.08 -22.57 48.15
C LYS A 759 -1.03 -21.48 48.26
N ASN A 760 -1.14 -20.42 47.45
CA ASN A 760 -0.21 -19.31 47.46
C ASN A 760 -0.56 -18.19 48.45
N LYS A 761 -1.76 -18.21 49.06
CA LYS A 761 -2.33 -17.15 49.91
C LYS A 761 -2.36 -15.78 49.23
N VAL A 762 -2.73 -15.75 47.95
CA VAL A 762 -2.81 -14.53 47.13
C VAL A 762 -4.17 -14.49 46.45
N LYS A 763 -4.80 -13.31 46.41
CA LYS A 763 -6.01 -13.08 45.63
C LYS A 763 -5.68 -12.27 44.38
N ILE A 764 -6.09 -12.76 43.21
CA ILE A 764 -5.87 -12.13 41.91
C ILE A 764 -7.22 -11.92 41.24
N GLU A 765 -7.42 -10.78 40.62
CA GLU A 765 -8.59 -10.53 39.76
C GLU A 765 -8.32 -11.11 38.38
N TYR A 766 -9.23 -11.94 37.88
CA TYR A 766 -9.14 -12.58 36.57
C TYR A 766 -10.54 -12.70 35.97
N SER A 767 -10.60 -12.98 34.67
CA SER A 767 -11.87 -13.23 33.98
C SER A 767 -11.75 -14.42 33.03
N VAL A 768 -12.83 -15.17 32.86
CA VAL A 768 -12.93 -16.27 31.90
C VAL A 768 -13.87 -15.89 30.77
N GLY A 769 -13.39 -16.01 29.53
CA GLY A 769 -14.14 -15.68 28.33
C GLY A 769 -13.90 -16.71 27.23
N THR A 770 -14.36 -16.39 26.02
CA THR A 770 -14.30 -17.33 24.91
C THR A 770 -14.00 -16.65 23.58
N MET A 771 -13.43 -17.43 22.67
CA MET A 771 -13.27 -17.02 21.29
C MET A 771 -14.57 -17.26 20.52
N ILE A 772 -15.07 -16.23 19.84
CA ILE A 772 -16.20 -16.33 18.90
C ILE A 772 -15.62 -16.54 17.51
N GLU A 773 -15.44 -17.81 17.16
CA GLU A 773 -14.80 -18.24 15.91
C GLU A 773 -15.56 -19.37 15.19
N ILE A 774 -16.64 -19.87 15.81
CA ILE A 774 -17.57 -20.82 15.20
C ILE A 774 -18.90 -20.09 14.95
N PRO A 775 -19.54 -20.24 13.77
CA PRO A 775 -20.79 -19.54 13.46
C PRO A 775 -21.90 -19.83 14.47
N ARG A 776 -21.96 -21.07 14.98
CA ARG A 776 -22.91 -21.47 16.04
C ARG A 776 -22.75 -20.62 17.30
N ALA A 777 -21.52 -20.30 17.71
CA ALA A 777 -21.28 -19.47 18.88
C ALA A 777 -21.74 -18.03 18.68
N ALA A 778 -21.58 -17.50 17.47
CA ALA A 778 -22.11 -16.17 17.14
C ALA A 778 -23.65 -16.16 17.12
N ILE A 779 -24.28 -17.20 16.56
CA ILE A 779 -25.74 -17.35 16.50
C ILE A 779 -26.35 -17.49 17.90
N THR A 780 -25.67 -18.17 18.83
CA THR A 780 -26.12 -18.40 20.22
C THR A 780 -25.37 -17.54 21.24
N ALA A 781 -24.86 -16.38 20.80
CA ALA A 781 -24.00 -15.52 21.61
C ALA A 781 -24.68 -15.00 22.90
N ASP A 782 -26.01 -14.90 22.90
CA ASP A 782 -26.81 -14.56 24.08
C ASP A 782 -26.70 -15.62 25.19
N GLU A 783 -26.73 -16.91 24.84
CA GLU A 783 -26.58 -18.02 25.79
C GLU A 783 -25.12 -18.12 26.28
N ILE A 784 -24.15 -17.96 25.38
CA ILE A 784 -22.73 -18.01 25.72
C ILE A 784 -22.35 -16.84 26.65
N ALA A 785 -22.92 -15.65 26.45
CA ALA A 785 -22.65 -14.46 27.25
C ALA A 785 -23.15 -14.55 28.71
N GLU A 786 -24.04 -15.49 29.03
CA GLU A 786 -24.39 -15.79 30.43
C GLU A 786 -23.14 -16.21 31.21
N GLU A 787 -22.25 -16.95 30.56
CA GLU A 787 -21.07 -17.55 31.17
C GLU A 787 -19.77 -16.83 30.83
N ALA A 788 -19.62 -16.29 29.62
CA ALA A 788 -18.44 -15.56 29.22
C ALA A 788 -18.42 -14.14 29.78
N GLU A 789 -17.29 -13.73 30.36
CA GLU A 789 -17.06 -12.35 30.81
C GLU A 789 -16.51 -11.44 29.70
N PHE A 790 -15.98 -12.05 28.63
CA PHE A 790 -15.56 -11.35 27.42
C PHE A 790 -15.65 -12.27 26.19
N PHE A 791 -15.79 -11.65 25.02
CA PHE A 791 -15.64 -12.28 23.71
C PHE A 791 -14.40 -11.76 23.00
N SER A 792 -13.71 -12.65 22.28
CA SER A 792 -12.72 -12.27 21.27
C SER A 792 -13.08 -12.92 19.95
N PHE A 793 -13.30 -12.14 18.90
CA PHE A 793 -13.53 -12.71 17.57
C PHE A 793 -12.25 -13.30 17.00
N GLY A 794 -12.25 -14.62 16.78
CA GLY A 794 -11.25 -15.33 15.99
C GLY A 794 -11.67 -15.29 14.52
N THR A 795 -11.52 -14.12 13.90
CA THR A 795 -12.09 -13.88 12.56
C THR A 795 -11.47 -14.73 11.45
N ASN A 796 -10.25 -15.24 11.64
CA ASN A 796 -9.64 -16.16 10.68
C ASN A 796 -10.49 -17.45 10.54
N ASP A 797 -10.69 -18.17 11.65
CA ASP A 797 -11.49 -19.40 11.70
C ASP A 797 -12.99 -19.13 11.43
N LEU A 798 -13.49 -17.96 11.85
CA LEU A 798 -14.87 -17.54 11.54
C LEU A 798 -15.07 -17.34 10.03
N THR A 799 -14.14 -16.66 9.35
CA THR A 799 -14.16 -16.51 7.89
C THR A 799 -14.09 -17.88 7.21
N GLN A 800 -13.18 -18.77 7.65
CA GLN A 800 -13.03 -20.11 7.10
C GLN A 800 -14.33 -20.91 7.17
N THR A 801 -15.01 -20.88 8.32
CA THR A 801 -16.26 -21.63 8.54
C THR A 801 -17.48 -21.02 7.85
N ILE A 802 -17.57 -19.69 7.74
CA ILE A 802 -18.66 -19.01 7.03
C ILE A 802 -18.55 -19.22 5.52
N TYR A 803 -17.35 -19.06 4.95
CA TYR A 803 -17.13 -19.28 3.52
C TYR A 803 -17.07 -20.78 3.16
N GLY A 804 -16.82 -21.66 4.12
CA GLY A 804 -16.57 -23.08 3.86
C GLY A 804 -15.22 -23.31 3.17
N LEU A 805 -14.20 -22.56 3.57
CA LEU A 805 -12.89 -22.55 2.94
C LEU A 805 -11.78 -22.84 3.94
N SER A 806 -10.82 -23.67 3.53
CA SER A 806 -9.54 -23.78 4.19
C SER A 806 -8.63 -22.63 3.74
N ARG A 807 -8.00 -21.93 4.70
CA ARG A 807 -7.06 -20.86 4.38
C ARG A 807 -5.84 -21.39 3.62
N ASP A 808 -5.36 -22.57 4.00
CA ASP A 808 -4.16 -23.17 3.42
C ASP A 808 -4.40 -23.66 1.99
N ASP A 809 -5.59 -24.21 1.71
CA ASP A 809 -5.96 -24.69 0.38
C ASP A 809 -6.52 -23.58 -0.52
N GLY A 810 -7.12 -22.55 0.09
CA GLY A 810 -7.79 -21.46 -0.61
C GLY A 810 -6.87 -20.59 -1.46
N ALA A 811 -5.58 -20.53 -1.11
CA ALA A 811 -4.58 -19.73 -1.80
C ALA A 811 -4.51 -20.03 -3.31
N GLY A 812 -4.76 -21.28 -3.73
CA GLY A 812 -4.67 -21.70 -5.13
C GLY A 812 -5.73 -21.07 -6.06
N PHE A 813 -6.95 -20.84 -5.57
CA PHE A 813 -8.03 -20.25 -6.37
C PHE A 813 -8.36 -18.80 -6.00
N LEU A 814 -7.95 -18.33 -4.81
CA LEU A 814 -8.24 -16.97 -4.34
C LEU A 814 -7.73 -15.90 -5.30
N ALA A 815 -6.53 -16.09 -5.86
CA ALA A 815 -5.97 -15.22 -6.88
C ALA A 815 -6.88 -15.14 -8.13
N HIS A 816 -7.50 -16.24 -8.53
CA HIS A 816 -8.44 -16.28 -9.65
C HIS A 816 -9.74 -15.54 -9.33
N TYR A 817 -10.27 -15.69 -8.12
CA TYR A 817 -11.49 -14.99 -7.69
C TYR A 817 -11.32 -13.47 -7.67
N LEU A 818 -10.18 -12.99 -7.15
CA LEU A 818 -9.81 -11.57 -7.19
C LEU A 818 -9.59 -11.10 -8.63
N ALA A 819 -8.91 -11.91 -9.48
CA ALA A 819 -8.67 -11.56 -10.88
C ALA A 819 -9.96 -11.53 -11.73
N LEU A 820 -10.97 -12.34 -11.39
CA LEU A 820 -12.29 -12.30 -12.03
C LEU A 820 -13.19 -11.21 -11.43
N GLY A 821 -12.84 -10.63 -10.28
CA GLY A 821 -13.65 -9.65 -9.56
C GLY A 821 -14.88 -10.28 -8.88
N ILE A 822 -14.86 -11.59 -8.62
CA ILE A 822 -15.93 -12.29 -7.87
C ILE A 822 -15.95 -11.78 -6.43
N TRP A 823 -14.75 -11.65 -5.83
CA TRP A 823 -14.56 -10.96 -4.57
C TRP A 823 -13.83 -9.65 -4.82
N LYS A 824 -14.24 -8.61 -4.07
CA LYS A 824 -13.58 -7.29 -4.11
C LYS A 824 -12.24 -7.33 -3.38
N ASP A 825 -12.19 -8.08 -2.27
CA ASP A 825 -11.09 -8.13 -1.33
C ASP A 825 -10.79 -9.57 -0.92
N ASN A 826 -9.57 -9.79 -0.41
CA ASN A 826 -9.22 -11.05 0.25
C ASN A 826 -9.92 -11.09 1.63
N PRO A 827 -10.86 -12.02 1.88
CA PRO A 827 -11.64 -12.06 3.13
C PRO A 827 -10.81 -12.48 4.36
N PHE A 828 -9.54 -12.84 4.19
CA PHE A 828 -8.60 -13.13 5.27
C PHE A 828 -7.67 -11.95 5.61
N GLU A 829 -7.71 -10.88 4.83
CA GLU A 829 -6.95 -9.64 5.06
C GLU A 829 -7.85 -8.53 5.57
N THR A 830 -9.03 -8.37 4.95
CA THR A 830 -10.07 -7.44 5.35
C THR A 830 -11.36 -8.20 5.62
N VAL A 831 -12.04 -7.86 6.72
CA VAL A 831 -13.31 -8.48 7.10
C VAL A 831 -14.33 -8.31 5.97
N ASP A 832 -14.90 -9.42 5.54
CA ASP A 832 -16.10 -9.42 4.71
C ASP A 832 -17.27 -8.84 5.52
N ILE A 833 -17.65 -7.60 5.22
CA ILE A 833 -18.70 -6.88 5.96
C ILE A 833 -20.08 -7.50 5.73
N GLU A 834 -20.35 -8.04 4.54
CA GLU A 834 -21.68 -8.49 4.13
C GLU A 834 -22.02 -9.88 4.69
N GLY A 835 -21.04 -10.77 4.83
CA GLY A 835 -21.21 -12.10 5.43
C GLY A 835 -20.68 -12.18 6.85
N VAL A 836 -19.35 -12.22 7.01
CA VAL A 836 -18.69 -12.38 8.32
C VAL A 836 -19.06 -11.24 9.29
N GLY A 837 -19.13 -10.01 8.79
CA GLY A 837 -19.48 -8.83 9.55
C GLY A 837 -20.88 -8.87 10.14
N GLU A 838 -21.89 -9.32 9.40
CA GLU A 838 -23.26 -9.46 9.93
C GLU A 838 -23.33 -10.52 11.05
N ILE A 839 -22.56 -11.60 10.94
CA ILE A 839 -22.44 -12.61 12.02
C ILE A 839 -21.75 -12.00 13.25
N MET A 840 -20.69 -11.20 13.06
CA MET A 840 -20.04 -10.49 14.17
C MET A 840 -21.00 -9.51 14.85
N LYS A 841 -21.73 -8.71 14.07
CA LYS A 841 -22.71 -7.75 14.57
C LYS A 841 -23.81 -8.44 15.39
N MET A 842 -24.36 -9.55 14.88
CA MET A 842 -25.34 -10.36 15.60
C MET A 842 -24.81 -10.83 16.96
N ALA A 843 -23.56 -11.32 17.00
CA ALA A 843 -22.95 -11.78 18.24
C ALA A 843 -22.73 -10.64 19.24
N VAL A 844 -22.36 -9.44 18.77
CA VAL A 844 -22.24 -8.25 19.63
C VAL A 844 -23.58 -7.88 20.24
N GLU A 845 -24.63 -7.76 19.43
CA GLU A 845 -25.96 -7.37 19.87
C GLU A 845 -26.55 -8.38 20.86
N LYS A 846 -26.48 -9.68 20.54
CA LYS A 846 -26.97 -10.76 21.40
C LYS A 846 -26.17 -10.88 22.70
N GLY A 847 -24.84 -10.86 22.62
CA GLY A 847 -24.00 -10.97 23.81
C GLY A 847 -24.23 -9.82 24.80
N ARG A 848 -24.33 -8.58 24.29
CA ARG A 848 -24.59 -7.41 25.14
C ARG A 848 -26.03 -7.30 25.64
N LYS A 849 -27.00 -7.92 24.95
CA LYS A 849 -28.36 -8.05 25.45
C LYS A 849 -28.39 -8.86 26.75
N THR A 850 -27.60 -9.93 26.84
CA THR A 850 -27.48 -10.75 28.05
C THR A 850 -26.56 -10.10 29.09
N ARG A 851 -25.41 -9.56 28.67
CA ARG A 851 -24.42 -8.93 29.56
C ARG A 851 -24.04 -7.53 29.02
N PRO A 852 -24.69 -6.45 29.49
CA PRO A 852 -24.49 -5.10 28.95
C PRO A 852 -23.05 -4.59 28.99
N ASP A 853 -22.25 -5.02 29.98
CA ASP A 853 -20.85 -4.67 30.17
C ASP A 853 -19.86 -5.67 29.54
N LEU A 854 -20.36 -6.61 28.71
CA LEU A 854 -19.54 -7.61 28.03
C LEU A 854 -18.45 -6.92 27.20
N LYS A 855 -17.20 -7.22 27.55
CA LYS A 855 -16.03 -6.80 26.78
C LYS A 855 -15.98 -7.63 25.51
N ILE A 856 -15.90 -6.98 24.36
CA ILE A 856 -15.84 -7.68 23.07
C ILE A 856 -14.68 -7.12 22.28
N GLY A 857 -13.75 -7.98 21.88
CA GLY A 857 -12.64 -7.61 21.01
C GLY A 857 -12.55 -8.49 19.77
N ILE A 858 -11.55 -8.20 18.95
CA ILE A 858 -11.16 -8.99 17.78
C ILE A 858 -9.66 -9.26 17.86
N CYS A 859 -9.24 -10.45 17.47
CA CYS A 859 -7.84 -10.82 17.32
C CYS A 859 -7.59 -11.40 15.92
N GLY A 860 -6.33 -11.43 15.50
CA GLY A 860 -5.93 -11.87 14.16
C GLY A 860 -5.48 -10.73 13.25
N VAL A 861 -5.43 -11.00 11.95
CA VAL A 861 -4.90 -10.07 10.92
C VAL A 861 -5.80 -8.86 10.77
N HIS A 862 -7.11 -9.10 10.74
CA HIS A 862 -8.16 -8.06 10.66
C HIS A 862 -8.06 -7.00 11.77
N GLY A 863 -7.53 -7.34 12.95
CA GLY A 863 -7.36 -6.38 14.04
C GLY A 863 -6.34 -5.27 13.74
N GLY A 864 -5.52 -5.44 12.69
CA GLY A 864 -4.53 -4.47 12.23
C GLY A 864 -4.85 -3.84 10.86
N ASP A 865 -5.98 -4.19 10.25
CA ASP A 865 -6.44 -3.64 8.97
C ASP A 865 -7.36 -2.42 9.21
N PRO A 866 -7.03 -1.21 8.73
CA PRO A 866 -7.83 -0.01 8.99
C PRO A 866 -9.30 -0.11 8.57
N ARG A 867 -9.61 -0.81 7.46
CA ARG A 867 -11.01 -1.02 7.01
C ARG A 867 -11.77 -1.92 7.98
N SER A 868 -11.15 -3.01 8.42
CA SER A 868 -11.71 -3.89 9.45
C SER A 868 -11.87 -3.19 10.79
N ILE A 869 -10.92 -2.33 11.21
CA ILE A 869 -11.00 -1.54 12.43
C ILE A 869 -12.15 -0.55 12.37
N PHE A 870 -12.35 0.11 11.23
CA PHE A 870 -13.52 0.98 10.99
C PHE A 870 -14.83 0.21 11.23
N PHE A 871 -14.94 -1.00 10.66
CA PHE A 871 -16.11 -1.85 10.86
C PHE A 871 -16.29 -2.25 12.33
N CYS A 872 -15.20 -2.67 13.00
CA CYS A 872 -15.20 -3.04 14.42
C CYS A 872 -15.66 -1.90 15.32
N HIS A 873 -15.22 -0.66 15.03
CA HIS A 873 -15.69 0.53 15.74
C HIS A 873 -17.19 0.75 15.54
N LYS A 874 -17.68 0.63 14.31
CA LYS A 874 -19.10 0.82 13.95
C LYS A 874 -20.03 -0.18 14.65
N ILE A 875 -19.63 -1.44 14.76
CA ILE A 875 -20.42 -2.44 15.51
C ILE A 875 -20.17 -2.38 17.03
N GLY A 876 -19.36 -1.42 17.49
CA GLY A 876 -19.19 -1.11 18.90
C GLY A 876 -18.27 -2.05 19.66
N LEU A 877 -17.25 -2.65 19.04
CA LEU A 877 -16.24 -3.42 19.79
C LEU A 877 -15.58 -2.56 20.88
N THR A 878 -15.04 -3.23 21.91
CA THR A 878 -14.32 -2.61 23.03
C THR A 878 -12.85 -2.39 22.67
N TYR A 879 -12.25 -3.34 21.95
CA TYR A 879 -10.85 -3.27 21.54
C TYR A 879 -10.60 -4.02 20.23
N VAL A 880 -9.48 -3.69 19.60
CA VAL A 880 -8.88 -4.48 18.51
C VAL A 880 -7.52 -4.99 18.97
N SER A 881 -7.12 -6.18 18.51
CA SER A 881 -5.83 -6.79 18.87
C SER A 881 -5.09 -7.26 17.62
N CYS A 882 -3.91 -6.70 17.40
CA CYS A 882 -3.10 -6.90 16.19
C CYS A 882 -1.65 -7.25 16.54
N SER A 883 -0.81 -7.57 15.56
CA SER A 883 0.61 -7.80 15.83
C SER A 883 1.28 -6.56 16.45
N ALA A 884 2.36 -6.74 17.22
CA ALA A 884 3.03 -5.63 17.92
C ALA A 884 3.37 -4.44 17.01
N TYR A 885 3.82 -4.71 15.78
CA TYR A 885 4.19 -3.69 14.80
C TYR A 885 2.99 -3.00 14.12
N GLN A 886 1.79 -3.60 14.18
CA GLN A 886 0.55 -3.00 13.68
C GLN A 886 -0.16 -2.13 14.71
N VAL A 887 0.27 -2.15 15.98
CA VAL A 887 -0.33 -1.33 17.06
C VAL A 887 -0.39 0.16 16.68
N PRO A 888 0.68 0.80 16.14
CA PRO A 888 0.62 2.20 15.70
C PRO A 888 -0.46 2.47 14.64
N ILE A 889 -0.59 1.58 13.66
CA ILE A 889 -1.59 1.66 12.59
C ILE A 889 -2.99 1.60 13.20
N ALA A 890 -3.22 0.61 14.07
CA ALA A 890 -4.51 0.40 14.69
C ALA A 890 -4.92 1.58 15.58
N ARG A 891 -3.95 2.20 16.29
CA ARG A 891 -4.17 3.43 17.07
C ARG A 891 -4.60 4.60 16.19
N LEU A 892 -3.89 4.84 15.09
CA LEU A 892 -4.22 5.91 14.16
C LEU A 892 -5.58 5.69 13.48
N ALA A 893 -5.83 4.48 12.97
CA ALA A 893 -7.10 4.11 12.35
C ALA A 893 -8.29 4.29 13.32
N ALA A 894 -8.14 3.84 14.57
CA ALA A 894 -9.15 3.99 15.62
C ALA A 894 -9.45 5.47 15.98
N ALA A 895 -8.46 6.35 15.87
CA ALA A 895 -8.65 7.78 16.07
C ALA A 895 -9.38 8.42 14.89
N GLN A 896 -8.93 8.13 13.66
CA GLN A 896 -9.52 8.66 12.43
C GLN A 896 -11.00 8.32 12.30
N ILE A 897 -11.40 7.07 12.60
CA ILE A 897 -12.82 6.70 12.57
C ILE A 897 -13.64 7.51 13.58
N THR A 898 -13.10 7.73 14.78
CA THR A 898 -13.79 8.53 15.80
C THR A 898 -13.99 9.98 15.33
N LEU A 899 -13.04 10.54 14.56
CA LEU A 899 -13.17 11.87 13.95
C LEU A 899 -14.19 11.89 12.83
N MET A 900 -14.17 10.89 11.93
CA MET A 900 -15.12 10.80 10.82
C MET A 900 -16.57 10.65 11.32
N GLU A 901 -16.81 9.94 12.41
CA GLU A 901 -18.12 9.88 13.05
C GLU A 901 -18.56 11.22 13.65
N LYS A 902 -17.63 11.95 14.30
CA LYS A 902 -17.94 13.29 14.83
C LYS A 902 -18.34 14.25 13.71
N ALA A 903 -17.60 14.23 12.59
CA ALA A 903 -17.87 15.09 11.44
C ALA A 903 -19.19 14.79 10.72
N LYS A 904 -19.70 13.54 10.80
CA LYS A 904 -21.02 13.18 10.26
C LYS A 904 -22.19 13.59 11.16
N ASN A 905 -21.93 13.77 12.45
CA ASN A 905 -22.94 14.12 13.46
C ASN A 905 -22.97 15.62 13.78
N SER A 906 -21.96 16.38 13.34
CA SER A 906 -21.85 17.83 13.40
C SER A 906 -22.34 18.44 12.10
#